data_AF-A0A0C2XZK2-F1
#
_entry.id   AF-A0A0C2XZK2-F1
#
_cell.length_a   1.000
_cell.length_b   1.000
_cell.length_c   1.000
_cell.angle_alpha   90.00
_cell.angle_beta   90.00
_cell.angle_gamma   90.00
#
_symmetry.space_group_name_H-M   'P 1'
#
loop_
_entity.id
_entity.type
_entity.pdbx_description
1 polymer ?
#
loop_
_entity_poly.entity_id
_entity_poly.type
_entity_poly.pdbx_seq_one_letter_code
_entity_poly.pdbx_strand_id
1 'polypeptide(L)'
;MSNSTRQIDHSQGHAFIQNGGLFYSLNSSRRIVVPDRPGSSTRYRFHKKDALWDRFHEPQWWVEAYCFLSFVPLRPSFEGDTFGSLRSIIPFILGPGSDGRFYVSDDKVALWTQLQDWLFYILSLLDQSPSTYPALKPIPPSLLGFKERHKSLRAARIRATISRDWFVIWMGLLSFKVAALPNWFNLLAEKGVPQIWLHDFSLSTACSFSEGCPRVGIILDWLDHNNKNQPPPEWFTSHHVPVWYPWTPAHAQASSNPRFAHLRPPVEILQVATTFSPIPPPSQSRQQQPAPINPAPPTTANTSAHMTPKEFDAARKAYVRTKPWAPFFEARAKQNEIQLKNETPQQRQTRLNRERKPPTISAEVYEWDWSDEDPLVLVRTRVLSRCREDTLDLYKESQCRYDAFRNAWDVCEWFDLDDGDNSAPMDTDGEDDDEFTGGSVGGYDSGGDIDEDCNPEEEQAAHSRYIANRTHEISTSRNAISWPSTQSHADIEVDLSEDRNPFELLTHLEVFYGYVSPLETNSSPWIRKDWDDSMKAIGWFVDDNPPLKDFEAIVIKFIQDFTSSNPPPQNSDFNPQNYRAIRLSKLKDMFRLIQLPADQFFYGKNRVVYVLKADSFMDGEACPYSIALTNARDAIFIYRLLSIQDYLGITLCKFLLENGIPFRTLQRLDRVPVHRMLNNDETLIPIRLSGYQFRLCDYEGYVRHRAQLLTSPRGRAALLHGGIVARIAREHIETDSALFGPSSAVTVHRLGIHIVENNGSELWDDHLTENEIGIICGLHRCYTGHGAQMSQESWWPMPSLWENEKACGLNWGHWTQWDEQWYLTQLKDIAKGSKEGVPFPTHIW
;
A
#
# COMPACT_ATOMS: atom_id res chain seq x y z
N MET A 1 26.54 7.47 -23.22
CA MET A 1 25.20 8.09 -23.31
C MET A 1 24.94 8.44 -24.76
N SER A 2 24.04 7.71 -25.43
CA SER A 2 23.58 8.06 -26.77
C SER A 2 22.63 9.25 -26.67
N ASN A 3 22.88 10.30 -27.47
CA ASN A 3 21.97 11.42 -27.69
C ASN A 3 20.62 10.91 -28.22
N SER A 4 19.67 10.65 -27.32
CA SER A 4 18.25 10.77 -27.66
C SER A 4 17.72 11.98 -26.91
N THR A 5 17.56 13.10 -27.61
CA THR A 5 16.75 14.24 -27.15
C THR A 5 15.33 13.73 -26.92
N ARG A 6 15.03 13.29 -25.69
CA ARG A 6 13.65 13.04 -25.26
C ARG A 6 12.92 14.38 -25.39
N GLN A 7 11.87 14.39 -26.19
CA GLN A 7 11.00 15.55 -26.34
C GLN A 7 10.41 15.87 -24.96
N ILE A 8 10.72 17.06 -24.41
CA ILE A 8 10.19 17.47 -23.10
C ILE A 8 8.70 17.75 -23.28
N ASP A 9 7.88 17.15 -22.42
CA ASP A 9 6.46 17.46 -22.34
C ASP A 9 6.26 18.79 -21.59
N HIS A 10 5.77 19.80 -22.30
CA HIS A 10 5.49 21.12 -21.75
C HIS A 10 4.06 21.24 -21.19
N SER A 11 3.26 20.18 -21.22
CA SER A 11 1.84 20.18 -20.77
C SER A 11 1.66 20.67 -19.33
N GLN A 12 2.64 20.38 -18.47
CA GLN A 12 2.68 20.82 -17.07
C GLN A 12 3.49 22.11 -16.85
N GLY A 13 4.02 22.73 -17.90
CA GLY A 13 4.84 23.93 -17.80
C GLY A 13 4.03 25.17 -17.42
N HIS A 14 4.66 26.10 -16.71
CA HIS A 14 4.01 27.35 -16.28
C HIS A 14 5.00 28.51 -16.30
N ALA A 15 4.56 29.67 -16.80
CA ALA A 15 5.31 30.92 -16.78
C ALA A 15 4.62 31.94 -15.87
N PHE A 16 5.39 32.75 -15.15
CA PHE A 16 4.88 33.81 -14.28
C PHE A 16 5.87 34.95 -14.15
N ILE A 17 5.37 36.13 -13.75
CA ILE A 17 6.17 37.32 -13.51
C ILE A 17 6.29 37.57 -12.00
N GLN A 18 7.51 37.76 -11.51
CA GLN A 18 7.78 38.15 -10.12
C GLN A 18 8.90 39.18 -10.09
N ASN A 19 8.71 40.27 -9.34
CA ASN A 19 9.66 41.37 -9.21
C ASN A 19 10.17 41.93 -10.56
N GLY A 20 9.31 41.94 -11.59
CA GLY A 20 9.64 42.39 -12.95
C GLY A 20 10.43 41.38 -13.80
N GLY A 21 10.79 40.22 -13.25
CA GLY A 21 11.41 39.11 -13.97
C GLY A 21 10.39 38.07 -14.41
N LEU A 22 10.53 37.59 -15.65
CA LEU A 22 9.74 36.47 -16.18
C LEU A 22 10.46 35.16 -15.85
N PHE A 23 9.74 34.22 -15.22
CA PHE A 23 10.22 32.88 -14.89
C PHE A 23 9.39 31.84 -15.61
N TYR A 24 10.02 30.72 -15.95
CA TYR A 24 9.38 29.59 -16.58
C TYR A 24 9.79 28.27 -15.93
N SER A 25 8.82 27.37 -15.84
CA SER A 25 8.97 26.00 -15.38
C SER A 25 8.71 25.02 -16.52
N LEU A 26 9.59 24.05 -16.69
CA LEU A 26 9.49 23.03 -17.76
C LEU A 26 8.42 21.97 -17.46
N ASN A 27 8.37 21.51 -16.22
CA ASN A 27 7.70 20.27 -15.81
C ASN A 27 6.82 20.44 -14.57
N SER A 28 6.47 21.68 -14.19
CA SER A 28 5.65 21.94 -13.01
C SER A 28 4.79 23.19 -13.15
N SER A 29 3.50 23.04 -12.84
CA SER A 29 2.51 24.11 -12.76
C SER A 29 2.47 24.77 -11.39
N ARG A 30 3.27 24.29 -10.42
CA ARG A 30 3.31 24.80 -9.05
C ARG A 30 3.79 26.24 -9.04
N ARG A 31 3.00 27.11 -8.40
CA ARG A 31 3.39 28.50 -8.13
C ARG A 31 4.37 28.53 -6.97
N ILE A 32 5.44 29.29 -7.13
CA ILE A 32 6.50 29.44 -6.13
C ILE A 32 6.79 30.92 -5.90
N VAL A 33 7.36 31.23 -4.74
CA VAL A 33 7.96 32.54 -4.50
C VAL A 33 9.45 32.42 -4.80
N VAL A 34 9.92 33.08 -5.87
CA VAL A 34 11.34 33.11 -6.22
C VAL A 34 12.10 33.90 -5.14
N PRO A 35 13.05 33.26 -4.42
CA PRO A 35 13.88 33.95 -3.44
C PRO A 35 14.93 34.83 -4.13
N ASP A 36 15.49 35.79 -3.39
CA ASP A 36 16.62 36.58 -3.88
C ASP A 36 17.81 35.68 -4.21
N ARG A 37 18.56 36.04 -5.26
CA ARG A 37 19.77 35.29 -5.61
C ARG A 37 20.74 35.32 -4.43
N PRO A 38 21.21 34.16 -3.95
CA PRO A 38 22.11 34.12 -2.80
C PRO A 38 23.39 34.90 -3.12
N GLY A 39 23.85 35.73 -2.17
CA GLY A 39 25.19 36.32 -2.24
C GLY A 39 26.28 35.26 -2.17
N SER A 40 27.55 35.64 -2.34
CA SER A 40 28.72 34.74 -2.31
C SER A 40 28.95 34.01 -0.98
N SER A 41 28.15 34.27 0.06
CA SER A 41 28.27 33.65 1.38
C SER A 41 27.54 32.30 1.41
N THR A 42 28.30 31.22 1.53
CA THR A 42 27.83 29.84 1.76
C THR A 42 27.63 29.55 3.25
N ARG A 43 26.92 30.44 3.98
CA ARG A 43 26.61 30.24 5.41
C ARG A 43 25.94 28.88 5.64
N TYR A 44 26.34 28.18 6.71
CA TYR A 44 25.74 26.90 7.11
C TYR A 44 24.26 27.05 7.52
N ARG A 45 23.36 26.34 6.83
CA ARG A 45 21.90 26.47 6.96
C ARG A 45 21.22 25.44 7.89
N PHE A 46 21.97 24.45 8.37
CA PHE A 46 21.42 23.34 9.16
C PHE A 46 21.79 23.40 10.64
N HIS A 47 22.01 24.60 11.17
CA HIS A 47 22.30 24.78 12.59
C HIS A 47 21.05 24.48 13.43
N LYS A 48 21.22 24.06 14.68
CA LYS A 48 20.13 23.51 15.53
C LYS A 48 18.92 24.45 15.62
N LYS A 49 19.17 25.77 15.57
CA LYS A 49 18.13 26.81 15.64
C LYS A 49 17.23 26.93 14.41
N ASP A 50 17.69 26.46 13.27
CA ASP A 50 17.04 26.61 11.97
C ASP A 50 16.61 25.25 11.37
N ALA A 51 16.77 24.16 12.13
CA ALA A 51 16.51 22.79 11.69
C ALA A 51 15.01 22.42 11.68
N LEU A 52 14.22 23.16 10.89
CA LEU A 52 12.81 22.90 10.63
C LEU A 52 12.62 22.46 9.18
N TRP A 53 12.01 21.30 8.97
CA TRP A 53 11.80 20.72 7.64
C TRP A 53 11.03 21.68 6.70
N ASP A 54 9.98 22.34 7.21
CA ASP A 54 9.12 23.25 6.44
C ASP A 54 9.86 24.46 5.83
N ARG A 55 11.00 24.87 6.43
CA ARG A 55 11.83 25.95 5.88
C ARG A 55 12.48 25.60 4.54
N PHE A 56 12.53 24.32 4.21
CA PHE A 56 13.17 23.81 3.00
C PHE A 56 12.14 23.29 1.98
N HIS A 57 10.86 23.63 2.12
CA HIS A 57 9.81 23.25 1.15
C HIS A 57 9.81 24.10 -0.13
N GLU A 58 10.32 25.32 -0.05
CA GLU A 58 10.41 26.24 -1.18
C GLU A 58 11.70 26.02 -1.99
N PRO A 59 11.62 25.99 -3.33
CA PRO A 59 12.78 25.77 -4.17
C PRO A 59 13.75 26.95 -4.06
N GLN A 60 15.03 26.62 -4.09
CA GLN A 60 16.12 27.56 -3.93
C GLN A 60 16.92 27.70 -5.22
N TRP A 61 17.62 28.82 -5.35
CA TRP A 61 18.66 28.96 -6.38
C TRP A 61 19.71 27.88 -6.22
N TRP A 62 20.16 27.33 -7.36
CA TRP A 62 21.19 26.32 -7.40
C TRP A 62 22.46 26.82 -6.72
N VAL A 63 22.90 26.06 -5.73
CA VAL A 63 24.17 26.24 -5.02
C VAL A 63 24.75 24.85 -4.83
N GLU A 64 26.02 24.66 -5.21
CA GLU A 64 26.69 23.35 -5.17
C GLU A 64 26.52 22.63 -3.81
N ALA A 65 26.75 23.33 -2.71
CA ALA A 65 26.64 22.80 -1.36
C ALA A 65 25.23 22.32 -0.94
N TYR A 66 24.17 22.87 -1.54
CA TYR A 66 22.78 22.68 -1.11
C TYR A 66 21.86 22.12 -2.21
N CYS A 67 22.42 21.77 -3.37
CA CYS A 67 21.64 21.33 -4.53
C CYS A 67 20.76 20.12 -4.22
N PHE A 68 21.18 19.24 -3.31
CA PHE A 68 20.39 18.07 -2.88
C PHE A 68 19.03 18.43 -2.27
N LEU A 69 18.84 19.67 -1.75
CA LEU A 69 17.55 20.10 -1.20
C LEU A 69 16.42 20.03 -2.23
N SER A 70 16.74 20.18 -3.52
CA SER A 70 15.78 20.00 -4.61
C SER A 70 15.18 18.60 -4.68
N PHE A 71 15.86 17.61 -4.12
CA PHE A 71 15.40 16.23 -4.06
C PHE A 71 14.61 15.91 -2.79
N VAL A 72 14.48 16.84 -1.83
CA VAL A 72 13.68 16.59 -0.62
C VAL A 72 12.22 16.34 -1.03
N PRO A 73 11.60 15.23 -0.59
CA PRO A 73 10.22 14.94 -0.90
C PRO A 73 9.29 15.84 -0.06
N LEU A 74 8.25 16.38 -0.69
CA LEU A 74 7.22 17.19 0.00
C LEU A 74 6.18 16.32 0.70
N ARG A 75 6.02 15.08 0.22
CA ARG A 75 5.12 14.08 0.77
C ARG A 75 5.92 12.79 1.00
N PRO A 76 6.72 12.72 2.07
CA PRO A 76 7.50 11.54 2.37
C PRO A 76 6.56 10.39 2.74
N SER A 77 6.84 9.20 2.20
CA SER A 77 6.25 7.96 2.71
C SER A 77 7.28 7.24 3.57
N PHE A 78 6.83 6.78 4.73
CA PHE A 78 7.62 5.93 5.61
C PHE A 78 7.23 4.45 5.45
N GLU A 79 6.58 4.08 4.33
CA GLU A 79 6.30 2.67 3.99
C GLU A 79 7.60 1.88 3.80
N GLY A 80 7.50 0.56 3.98
CA GLY A 80 8.62 -0.35 3.82
C GLY A 80 9.54 -0.43 5.03
N ASP A 81 10.44 -1.40 5.02
CA ASP A 81 11.31 -1.65 6.16
C ASP A 81 12.35 -0.54 6.35
N THR A 82 12.81 0.08 5.26
CA THR A 82 13.90 1.08 5.30
C THR A 82 13.62 2.25 6.23
N PHE A 83 12.41 2.82 6.14
CA PHE A 83 12.01 3.98 6.92
C PHE A 83 10.81 3.70 7.84
N GLY A 84 10.32 2.46 7.89
CA GLY A 84 9.16 2.06 8.69
C GLY A 84 9.28 2.35 10.18
N SER A 85 10.51 2.36 10.72
CA SER A 85 10.74 2.76 12.12
C SER A 85 10.33 4.20 12.43
N LEU A 86 10.19 5.08 11.43
CA LEU A 86 9.76 6.46 11.56
C LEU A 86 8.22 6.63 11.67
N ARG A 87 7.44 5.57 11.41
CA ARG A 87 5.97 5.56 11.56
C ARG A 87 5.54 5.62 13.01
N SER A 88 4.28 6.01 13.22
CA SER A 88 3.55 5.90 14.50
C SER A 88 4.40 6.36 15.67
N ILE A 89 4.67 7.65 15.79
CA ILE A 89 5.56 8.19 16.84
C ILE A 89 4.82 8.33 18.17
N ILE A 90 3.57 8.80 18.10
CA ILE A 90 2.79 9.20 19.27
C ILE A 90 2.65 8.06 20.29
N PRO A 91 2.34 6.81 19.90
CA PRO A 91 2.21 5.69 20.85
C PRO A 91 3.51 5.33 21.59
N PHE A 92 4.66 5.78 21.09
CA PHE A 92 5.97 5.49 21.68
C PHE A 92 6.50 6.66 22.51
N ILE A 93 5.71 7.71 22.72
CA ILE A 93 6.05 8.78 23.67
C ILE A 93 5.46 8.40 25.02
N LEU A 94 6.33 8.03 25.94
CA LEU A 94 6.00 7.51 27.26
C LEU A 94 6.16 8.59 28.33
N GLY A 95 5.45 8.41 29.45
CA GLY A 95 5.67 9.18 30.66
C GLY A 95 4.38 9.56 31.40
N PRO A 96 4.51 10.25 32.55
CA PRO A 96 5.78 10.65 33.16
C PRO A 96 6.53 9.44 33.77
N GLY A 97 7.84 9.35 33.51
CA GLY A 97 8.72 8.36 34.12
C GLY A 97 8.95 8.63 35.61
N SER A 98 9.85 7.87 36.25
CA SER A 98 10.21 8.06 37.68
C SER A 98 10.80 9.44 38.00
N ASP A 99 11.25 10.17 36.98
CA ASP A 99 11.79 11.53 37.03
C ASP A 99 10.76 12.63 36.71
N GLY A 100 9.48 12.26 36.52
CA GLY A 100 8.41 13.20 36.16
C GLY A 100 8.46 13.69 34.71
N ARG A 101 9.28 13.07 33.84
CA ARG A 101 9.51 13.54 32.46
C ARG A 101 8.93 12.58 31.42
N PHE A 102 8.63 13.13 30.25
CA PHE A 102 8.15 12.41 29.07
C PHE A 102 9.31 12.14 28.11
N TYR A 103 9.31 10.99 27.44
CA TYR A 103 10.42 10.56 26.58
C TYR A 103 9.94 9.63 25.48
N VAL A 104 10.69 9.54 24.39
CA VAL A 104 10.47 8.51 23.36
C VAL A 104 10.99 7.19 23.89
N SER A 105 10.25 6.09 23.72
CA SER A 105 10.62 4.77 24.25
C SER A 105 12.03 4.37 23.85
N ASP A 106 12.75 3.71 24.76
CA ASP A 106 14.16 3.37 24.53
C ASP A 106 14.34 2.48 23.28
N ASP A 107 13.38 1.58 23.01
CA ASP A 107 13.35 0.77 21.79
C ASP A 107 13.26 1.62 20.52
N LYS A 108 12.38 2.64 20.51
CA LYS A 108 12.19 3.52 19.35
C LYS A 108 13.41 4.44 19.17
N VAL A 109 14.00 4.92 20.26
CA VAL A 109 15.26 5.68 20.26
C VAL A 109 16.41 4.85 19.68
N ALA A 110 16.51 3.57 20.05
CA ALA A 110 17.51 2.66 19.52
C ALA A 110 17.33 2.44 18.00
N LEU A 111 16.10 2.17 17.55
CA LEU A 111 15.79 2.00 16.12
C LEU A 111 16.14 3.24 15.29
N TRP A 112 15.79 4.44 15.76
CA TRP A 112 16.10 5.69 15.06
C TRP A 112 17.59 6.00 15.04
N THR A 113 18.30 5.68 16.12
CA THR A 113 19.76 5.81 16.17
C THR A 113 20.41 4.87 15.16
N GLN A 114 19.97 3.60 15.12
CA GLN A 114 20.47 2.61 14.18
C GLN A 114 20.17 2.98 12.72
N LEU A 115 18.98 3.51 12.43
CA LEU A 115 18.63 4.03 11.11
C LEU A 115 19.56 5.17 10.71
N GLN A 116 19.73 6.18 11.57
CA GLN A 116 20.63 7.31 11.31
C GLN A 116 22.05 6.82 10.97
N ASP A 117 22.58 5.94 11.80
CA ASP A 117 23.90 5.35 11.64
C ASP A 117 24.03 4.63 10.29
N TRP A 118 23.03 3.83 9.92
CA TRP A 118 22.95 3.19 8.62
C TRP A 118 22.97 4.20 7.47
N LEU A 119 22.20 5.29 7.55
CA LEU A 119 22.21 6.33 6.52
C LEU A 119 23.59 6.97 6.38
N PHE A 120 24.32 7.18 7.48
CA PHE A 120 25.69 7.72 7.44
C PHE A 120 26.65 6.75 6.75
N TYR A 121 26.54 5.46 7.08
CA TYR A 121 27.36 4.42 6.46
C TYR A 121 27.11 4.33 4.95
N ILE A 122 25.85 4.24 4.51
CA ILE A 122 25.50 4.19 3.09
C ILE A 122 25.97 5.44 2.35
N LEU A 123 25.75 6.63 2.92
CA LEU A 123 26.24 7.87 2.34
C LEU A 123 27.77 7.87 2.19
N SER A 124 28.50 7.34 3.17
CA SER A 124 29.96 7.23 3.09
C SER A 124 30.46 6.30 1.98
N LEU A 125 29.69 5.23 1.66
CA LEU A 125 29.99 4.34 0.55
C LEU A 125 29.70 5.00 -0.80
N LEU A 126 28.60 5.75 -0.90
CA LEU A 126 28.25 6.51 -2.09
C LEU A 126 29.28 7.63 -2.36
N ASP A 127 29.73 8.33 -1.31
CA ASP A 127 30.74 9.40 -1.39
C ASP A 127 32.12 8.91 -1.86
N GLN A 128 32.42 7.61 -1.78
CA GLN A 128 33.67 7.05 -2.34
C GLN A 128 33.69 7.03 -3.87
N SER A 129 32.55 7.20 -4.52
CA SER A 129 32.47 7.20 -5.99
C SER A 129 32.90 8.56 -6.57
N PRO A 130 33.80 8.57 -7.57
CA PRO A 130 34.34 9.81 -8.17
C PRO A 130 33.30 10.61 -8.96
N SER A 131 32.13 10.02 -9.24
CA SER A 131 31.04 10.65 -10.00
C SER A 131 30.01 11.37 -9.13
N THR A 132 30.31 11.64 -7.86
CA THR A 132 29.37 12.29 -6.95
C THR A 132 29.60 13.80 -6.85
N TYR A 133 28.50 14.54 -6.73
CA TYR A 133 28.53 15.96 -6.42
C TYR A 133 28.83 16.17 -4.93
N PRO A 134 29.66 17.17 -4.57
CA PRO A 134 29.85 17.55 -3.17
C PRO A 134 28.56 18.14 -2.61
N ALA A 135 28.23 17.81 -1.36
CA ALA A 135 27.05 18.32 -0.67
C ALA A 135 27.36 18.48 0.83
N LEU A 136 26.85 19.56 1.44
CA LEU A 136 26.98 19.75 2.87
C LEU A 136 25.98 18.87 3.61
N LYS A 137 26.47 18.15 4.63
CA LYS A 137 25.66 17.22 5.41
C LYS A 137 24.73 17.98 6.38
N PRO A 138 23.44 17.60 6.46
CA PRO A 138 22.51 18.15 7.45
C PRO A 138 22.95 17.83 8.89
N ILE A 139 22.32 18.47 9.88
CA ILE A 139 22.48 18.08 11.28
C ILE A 139 22.02 16.62 11.48
N PRO A 140 22.75 15.79 12.24
CA PRO A 140 22.29 14.48 12.67
C PRO A 140 20.95 14.55 13.43
N PRO A 141 19.92 13.75 13.06
CA PRO A 141 18.62 13.75 13.76
C PRO A 141 18.75 13.53 15.28
N SER A 142 19.73 12.74 15.73
CA SER A 142 19.98 12.50 17.15
C SER A 142 20.35 13.74 17.98
N LEU A 143 20.74 14.83 17.32
CA LEU A 143 21.04 16.12 17.97
C LEU A 143 19.80 17.04 18.08
N LEU A 144 18.64 16.59 17.59
CA LEU A 144 17.38 17.34 17.61
C LEU A 144 16.44 16.97 18.77
N GLY A 145 16.91 16.14 19.71
CA GLY A 145 16.29 15.96 21.02
C GLY A 145 15.36 14.77 21.18
N PHE A 146 15.27 13.84 20.20
CA PHE A 146 14.49 12.60 20.39
C PHE A 146 15.10 11.65 21.44
N LYS A 147 16.38 11.81 21.77
CA LYS A 147 17.08 11.06 22.84
C LYS A 147 16.87 11.68 24.24
N GLU A 148 16.35 12.89 24.30
CA GLU A 148 16.24 13.67 25.53
C GLU A 148 14.91 13.41 26.24
N ARG A 149 14.88 13.66 27.56
CA ARG A 149 13.65 13.60 28.38
C ARG A 149 13.11 15.01 28.62
N HIS A 150 11.81 15.19 28.44
CA HIS A 150 11.16 16.50 28.36
C HIS A 150 10.20 16.74 29.53
N LYS A 151 10.07 18.00 29.95
CA LYS A 151 9.22 18.40 31.08
C LYS A 151 7.72 18.25 30.80
N SER A 152 7.31 18.22 29.54
CA SER A 152 5.92 18.08 29.12
C SER A 152 5.76 17.12 27.94
N LEU A 153 4.59 16.49 27.84
CA LEU A 153 4.24 15.62 26.72
C LEU A 153 4.26 16.38 25.38
N ARG A 154 3.81 17.63 25.36
CA ARG A 154 3.84 18.51 24.17
C ARG A 154 5.27 18.75 23.69
N ALA A 155 6.21 19.03 24.61
CA ALA A 155 7.61 19.21 24.25
C ALA A 155 8.24 17.92 23.69
N ALA A 156 7.94 16.76 24.30
CA ALA A 156 8.39 15.46 23.79
C ALA A 156 7.84 15.17 22.38
N ARG A 157 6.55 15.43 22.13
CA ARG A 157 5.91 15.31 20.80
C ARG A 157 6.58 16.19 19.77
N ILE A 158 6.76 17.47 20.06
CA ILE A 158 7.38 18.42 19.12
C ILE A 158 8.81 17.99 18.78
N ARG A 159 9.63 17.61 19.78
CA ARG A 159 11.02 17.19 19.55
C ARG A 159 11.12 15.88 18.78
N ALA A 160 10.22 14.93 19.03
CA ALA A 160 10.14 13.69 18.27
C ALA A 160 9.73 13.94 16.80
N THR A 161 8.73 14.80 16.56
CA THR A 161 8.29 15.20 15.22
C THR A 161 9.40 15.91 14.44
N ILE A 162 10.03 16.94 15.01
CA ILE A 162 11.15 17.66 14.38
C ILE A 162 12.28 16.67 14.02
N SER A 163 12.61 15.75 14.93
CA SER A 163 13.63 14.74 14.68
C SER A 163 13.26 13.78 13.54
N ARG A 164 12.00 13.31 13.49
CA ARG A 164 11.48 12.48 12.38
C ARG A 164 11.57 13.21 11.06
N ASP A 165 11.03 14.42 11.00
CA ASP A 165 10.94 15.19 9.77
C ASP A 165 12.34 15.54 9.24
N TRP A 166 13.33 15.63 10.14
CA TRP A 166 14.71 15.82 9.72
C TRP A 166 15.31 14.61 8.98
N PHE A 167 14.84 13.38 9.22
CA PHE A 167 15.22 12.23 8.38
C PHE A 167 14.81 12.45 6.91
N VAL A 168 13.76 13.23 6.64
CA VAL A 168 13.31 13.56 5.27
C VAL A 168 14.35 14.42 4.53
N ILE A 169 15.03 15.32 5.23
CA ILE A 169 16.17 16.08 4.66
C ILE A 169 17.31 15.11 4.28
N TRP A 170 17.58 14.11 5.13
CA TRP A 170 18.55 13.05 4.83
C TRP A 170 18.12 12.15 3.66
N MET A 171 16.82 11.86 3.51
CA MET A 171 16.29 11.17 2.34
C MET A 171 16.59 11.96 1.06
N GLY A 172 16.38 13.29 1.05
CA GLY A 172 16.71 14.14 -0.09
C GLY A 172 18.18 14.07 -0.49
N LEU A 173 19.10 14.03 0.50
CA LEU A 173 20.53 13.87 0.24
C LEU A 173 20.85 12.51 -0.39
N LEU A 174 20.26 11.44 0.11
CA LEU A 174 20.43 10.09 -0.45
C LEU A 174 19.84 9.99 -1.86
N SER A 175 18.63 10.52 -2.08
CA SER A 175 18.00 10.59 -3.40
C SER A 175 18.91 11.26 -4.43
N PHE A 176 19.50 12.40 -4.06
CA PHE A 176 20.41 13.14 -4.93
C PHE A 176 21.66 12.31 -5.30
N LYS A 177 22.26 11.63 -4.31
CA LYS A 177 23.44 10.78 -4.52
C LYS A 177 23.12 9.56 -5.38
N VAL A 178 21.97 8.93 -5.14
CA VAL A 178 21.48 7.79 -5.93
C VAL A 178 21.19 8.20 -7.38
N ALA A 179 20.50 9.34 -7.58
CA ALA A 179 20.22 9.88 -8.91
C ALA A 179 21.50 10.19 -9.72
N ALA A 180 22.58 10.59 -9.03
CA ALA A 180 23.87 10.83 -9.66
C ALA A 180 24.63 9.53 -10.02
N LEU A 181 24.23 8.38 -9.49
CA LEU A 181 24.96 7.11 -9.60
C LEU A 181 24.07 6.00 -10.17
N PRO A 182 24.01 5.81 -11.52
CA PRO A 182 23.15 4.81 -12.15
C PRO A 182 23.38 3.36 -11.66
N ASN A 183 24.61 3.01 -11.24
CA ASN A 183 24.99 1.67 -10.78
C ASN A 183 25.11 1.57 -9.25
N TRP A 184 24.44 2.45 -8.50
CA TRP A 184 24.53 2.50 -7.03
C TRP A 184 24.22 1.15 -6.36
N PHE A 185 23.25 0.39 -6.89
CA PHE A 185 22.84 -0.89 -6.31
C PHE A 185 24.00 -1.91 -6.34
N ASN A 186 24.64 -2.06 -7.50
CA ASN A 186 25.79 -2.95 -7.68
C ASN A 186 26.97 -2.50 -6.79
N LEU A 187 27.25 -1.19 -6.77
CA LEU A 187 28.32 -0.62 -5.97
C LEU A 187 28.14 -0.95 -4.48
N LEU A 188 26.95 -0.73 -3.93
CA LEU A 188 26.69 -1.01 -2.52
C LEU A 188 26.70 -2.51 -2.22
N ALA A 189 26.18 -3.35 -3.11
CA ALA A 189 26.21 -4.80 -2.97
C ALA A 189 27.66 -5.35 -2.96
N GLU A 190 28.53 -4.86 -3.84
CA GLU A 190 29.97 -5.20 -3.86
C GLU A 190 30.69 -4.77 -2.59
N LYS A 191 30.24 -3.67 -1.96
CA LYS A 191 30.75 -3.18 -0.66
C LYS A 191 30.16 -3.95 0.53
N GLY A 192 29.38 -5.01 0.29
CA GLY A 192 28.86 -5.90 1.32
C GLY A 192 27.54 -5.44 1.95
N VAL A 193 26.85 -4.46 1.36
CA VAL A 193 25.50 -4.08 1.82
C VAL A 193 24.50 -5.19 1.43
N PRO A 194 23.65 -5.66 2.35
CA PRO A 194 22.68 -6.72 2.06
C PRO A 194 21.74 -6.35 0.90
N GLN A 195 21.58 -7.24 -0.09
CA GLN A 195 20.73 -7.00 -1.27
C GLN A 195 19.24 -6.93 -0.93
N ILE A 196 18.80 -7.56 0.17
CA ILE A 196 17.44 -7.40 0.71
C ILE A 196 17.20 -5.94 1.05
N TRP A 197 18.10 -5.34 1.82
CA TRP A 197 18.00 -3.93 2.19
C TRP A 197 18.06 -3.00 0.98
N LEU A 198 18.97 -3.27 0.03
CA LEU A 198 19.08 -2.45 -1.18
C LEU A 198 17.78 -2.45 -2.00
N HIS A 199 17.07 -3.58 -2.02
CA HIS A 199 15.77 -3.66 -2.63
C HIS A 199 14.73 -2.82 -1.87
N ASP A 200 14.63 -2.97 -0.55
CA ASP A 200 13.69 -2.18 0.26
C ASP A 200 13.98 -0.68 0.16
N PHE A 201 15.25 -0.29 0.09
CA PHE A 201 15.67 1.09 -0.14
C PHE A 201 15.29 1.57 -1.55
N SER A 202 15.41 0.72 -2.58
CA SER A 202 15.01 1.05 -3.95
C SER A 202 13.51 1.33 -4.10
N LEU A 203 12.67 0.73 -3.25
CA LEU A 203 11.22 0.95 -3.20
C LEU A 203 10.82 2.18 -2.38
N SER A 204 11.73 2.67 -1.51
CA SER A 204 11.44 3.79 -0.62
C SER A 204 11.29 5.12 -1.36
N THR A 205 10.71 6.12 -0.70
CA THR A 205 10.65 7.52 -1.18
C THR A 205 12.03 8.06 -1.59
N ALA A 206 13.11 7.59 -0.97
CA ALA A 206 14.46 8.02 -1.33
C ALA A 206 14.87 7.63 -2.77
N CYS A 207 14.28 6.58 -3.35
CA CYS A 207 14.56 6.13 -4.72
C CYS A 207 13.37 6.28 -5.68
N SER A 208 12.22 6.78 -5.21
CA SER A 208 11.02 6.99 -6.03
C SER A 208 11.10 8.30 -6.82
N PHE A 209 11.42 8.22 -8.10
CA PHE A 209 11.44 9.37 -9.03
C PHE A 209 10.20 9.34 -9.92
N SER A 210 9.03 9.69 -9.38
CA SER A 210 7.76 9.73 -10.09
C SER A 210 6.90 10.94 -9.67
N GLU A 211 5.83 11.22 -10.41
CA GLU A 211 4.87 12.29 -10.06
C GLU A 211 4.17 12.06 -8.71
N GLY A 212 4.08 10.81 -8.27
CA GLY A 212 3.51 10.46 -6.96
C GLY A 212 4.32 11.00 -5.78
N CYS A 213 5.62 11.20 -5.97
CA CYS A 213 6.56 11.71 -4.97
C CYS A 213 7.05 13.11 -5.35
N PRO A 214 6.23 14.18 -5.17
CA PRO A 214 6.63 15.53 -5.55
C PRO A 214 7.80 16.00 -4.69
N ARG A 215 8.82 16.56 -5.35
CA ARG A 215 10.05 17.05 -4.72
C ARG A 215 10.07 18.59 -4.69
N VAL A 216 10.85 19.15 -3.77
CA VAL A 216 10.99 20.61 -3.57
C VAL A 216 11.35 21.32 -4.87
N GLY A 217 12.21 20.74 -5.72
CA GLY A 217 12.60 21.34 -6.98
C GLY A 217 13.68 22.42 -6.85
N ILE A 218 14.10 22.98 -7.98
CA ILE A 218 15.27 23.85 -8.06
C ILE A 218 15.03 25.05 -8.97
N ILE A 219 15.63 26.19 -8.60
CA ILE A 219 15.74 27.36 -9.46
C ILE A 219 17.17 27.41 -9.99
N LEU A 220 17.35 27.45 -11.31
CA LEU A 220 18.67 27.54 -11.91
C LEU A 220 18.65 28.50 -13.09
N ASP A 221 19.82 28.99 -13.48
CA ASP A 221 20.01 29.79 -14.69
C ASP A 221 20.94 29.00 -15.60
N TRP A 222 20.40 28.39 -16.65
CA TRP A 222 21.16 27.52 -17.54
C TRP A 222 22.11 28.31 -18.47
N LEU A 223 22.10 29.64 -18.41
CA LEU A 223 23.09 30.51 -19.03
C LEU A 223 24.17 30.99 -18.05
N ASP A 224 24.08 30.68 -16.76
CA ASP A 224 25.06 31.15 -15.78
C ASP A 224 26.40 30.40 -15.91
N HIS A 225 27.33 31.01 -16.62
CA HIS A 225 28.67 30.48 -16.87
C HIS A 225 29.57 30.42 -15.61
N ASN A 226 29.15 31.03 -14.49
CA ASN A 226 29.91 30.97 -13.25
C ASN A 226 29.80 29.61 -12.55
N ASN A 227 28.78 28.82 -12.88
CA ASN A 227 28.44 27.57 -12.20
C ASN A 227 28.86 26.34 -13.02
N LYS A 228 30.17 26.10 -13.16
CA LYS A 228 30.72 25.01 -14.01
C LYS A 228 30.26 23.58 -13.62
N ASN A 229 29.86 23.37 -12.37
CA ASN A 229 29.42 22.07 -11.84
C ASN A 229 27.90 21.90 -11.84
N GLN A 230 27.13 22.87 -12.39
CA GLN A 230 25.68 22.82 -12.42
C GLN A 230 25.18 21.72 -13.39
N PRO A 231 24.40 20.74 -12.90
CA PRO A 231 23.72 19.79 -13.78
C PRO A 231 22.74 20.52 -14.70
N PRO A 232 22.56 20.05 -15.94
CA PRO A 232 21.67 20.72 -16.87
C PRO A 232 20.20 20.46 -16.47
N PRO A 233 19.24 21.34 -16.86
CA PRO A 233 17.83 21.23 -16.45
C PRO A 233 17.22 19.84 -16.69
N GLU A 234 17.62 19.19 -17.78
CA GLU A 234 17.11 17.89 -18.23
C GLU A 234 17.46 16.76 -17.26
N TRP A 235 18.56 16.89 -16.51
CA TRP A 235 18.93 15.89 -15.50
C TRP A 235 17.97 15.94 -14.31
N PHE A 236 17.50 17.12 -13.91
CA PHE A 236 16.49 17.23 -12.86
C PHE A 236 15.13 16.75 -13.33
N THR A 237 14.72 17.16 -14.54
CA THR A 237 13.42 16.73 -15.09
C THR A 237 13.37 15.22 -15.35
N SER A 238 14.48 14.57 -15.73
CA SER A 238 14.54 13.11 -15.88
C SER A 238 14.35 12.34 -14.57
N HIS A 239 14.48 13.01 -13.41
CA HIS A 239 14.26 12.45 -12.08
C HIS A 239 12.99 13.02 -11.42
N HIS A 240 12.07 13.59 -12.21
CA HIS A 240 10.83 14.22 -11.73
C HIS A 240 11.04 15.32 -10.68
N VAL A 241 12.19 16.01 -10.72
CA VAL A 241 12.46 17.20 -9.90
C VAL A 241 11.96 18.44 -10.66
N PRO A 242 11.07 19.25 -10.08
CA PRO A 242 10.62 20.50 -10.71
C PRO A 242 11.76 21.49 -10.94
N VAL A 243 11.78 22.15 -12.11
CA VAL A 243 12.83 23.12 -12.47
C VAL A 243 12.22 24.45 -12.90
N TRP A 244 12.69 25.54 -12.31
CA TRP A 244 12.38 26.92 -12.70
C TRP A 244 13.64 27.66 -13.16
N TYR A 245 13.52 28.51 -14.17
CA TYR A 245 14.61 29.40 -14.62
C TYR A 245 14.08 30.73 -15.14
N PRO A 246 14.91 31.79 -15.13
CA PRO A 246 14.55 33.07 -15.71
C PRO A 246 14.42 32.95 -17.24
N TRP A 247 13.42 33.61 -17.82
CA TRP A 247 13.26 33.74 -19.28
C TRP A 247 13.55 35.17 -19.72
N THR A 248 14.78 35.42 -20.14
CA THR A 248 15.24 36.75 -20.58
C THR A 248 15.51 36.78 -22.10
N PRO A 249 15.73 37.95 -22.72
CA PRO A 249 16.11 38.04 -24.13
C PRO A 249 17.36 37.21 -24.49
N ALA A 250 18.31 37.08 -23.56
CA ALA A 250 19.49 36.22 -23.74
C ALA A 250 19.11 34.74 -23.84
N HIS A 251 18.15 34.28 -23.03
CA HIS A 251 17.60 32.92 -23.09
C HIS A 251 16.86 32.67 -24.41
N ALA A 252 16.05 33.64 -24.85
CA ALA A 252 15.37 33.56 -26.15
C ALA A 252 16.37 33.45 -27.31
N GLN A 253 17.44 34.25 -27.31
CA GLN A 253 18.50 34.18 -28.30
C GLN A 253 19.24 32.84 -28.25
N ALA A 254 19.63 32.37 -27.05
CA ALA A 254 20.32 31.09 -26.88
C ALA A 254 19.46 29.88 -27.29
N SER A 255 18.14 29.94 -27.08
CA SER A 255 17.19 28.90 -27.50
C SER A 255 17.04 28.76 -29.02
N SER A 256 17.58 29.69 -29.80
CA SER A 256 17.66 29.57 -31.27
C SER A 256 18.67 28.50 -31.70
N ASN A 257 19.58 28.10 -30.81
CA ASN A 257 20.44 26.95 -31.02
C ASN A 257 19.63 25.65 -30.87
N PRO A 258 19.68 24.71 -31.83
CA PRO A 258 18.98 23.42 -31.72
C PRO A 258 19.25 22.66 -30.42
N ARG A 259 20.42 22.87 -29.80
CA ARG A 259 20.78 22.27 -28.51
C ARG A 259 19.90 22.71 -27.34
N PHE A 260 19.33 23.91 -27.38
CA PHE A 260 18.51 24.47 -26.29
C PHE A 260 17.06 24.73 -26.72
N ALA A 261 16.68 24.32 -27.94
CA ALA A 261 15.36 24.59 -28.51
C ALA A 261 14.23 23.98 -27.67
N HIS A 262 14.48 22.84 -27.02
CA HIS A 262 13.54 22.15 -26.13
C HIS A 262 13.38 22.82 -24.76
N LEU A 263 14.22 23.80 -24.41
CA LEU A 263 14.08 24.63 -23.21
C LEU A 263 13.27 25.91 -23.49
N ARG A 264 12.72 26.06 -24.70
CA ARG A 264 11.93 27.23 -25.06
C ARG A 264 10.49 27.07 -24.54
N PRO A 265 9.95 28.06 -23.79
CA PRO A 265 8.55 28.07 -23.41
C PRO A 265 7.65 28.16 -24.65
N PRO A 266 6.56 27.37 -24.71
CA PRO A 266 5.49 27.56 -25.70
C PRO A 266 4.94 28.99 -25.67
N VAL A 267 4.56 29.51 -26.85
CA VAL A 267 4.11 30.90 -27.01
C VAL A 267 2.80 31.13 -26.24
N GLU A 268 1.95 30.12 -26.18
CA GLU A 268 0.66 30.14 -25.48
C GLU A 268 0.86 30.36 -23.98
N ILE A 269 1.85 29.67 -23.38
CA ILE A 269 2.17 29.79 -21.95
C ILE A 269 2.74 31.18 -21.63
N LEU A 270 3.56 31.73 -22.51
CA LEU A 270 4.11 33.08 -22.36
C LEU A 270 3.02 34.16 -22.46
N GLN A 271 2.08 34.01 -23.40
CA GLN A 271 0.97 34.95 -23.57
C GLN A 271 0.08 35.01 -22.32
N VAL A 272 -0.22 33.86 -21.71
CA VAL A 272 -1.00 33.80 -20.46
C VAL A 272 -0.30 34.58 -19.34
N ALA A 273 1.02 34.41 -19.19
CA ALA A 273 1.79 35.09 -18.15
C ALA A 273 1.90 36.61 -18.32
N THR A 274 1.91 37.11 -19.58
CA THR A 274 2.05 38.54 -19.87
C THR A 274 0.72 39.30 -19.98
N THR A 275 -0.40 38.60 -20.16
CA THR A 275 -1.72 39.23 -20.36
C THR A 275 -2.45 39.54 -19.05
N PHE A 276 -2.12 38.85 -17.95
CA PHE A 276 -2.66 39.08 -16.60
C PHE A 276 -1.68 39.86 -15.72
N SER A 277 -1.50 41.15 -15.98
CA SER A 277 -0.87 42.09 -15.03
C SER A 277 -1.96 42.98 -14.39
N PRO A 278 -1.96 43.21 -13.07
CA PRO A 278 -2.97 44.01 -12.39
C PRO A 278 -2.71 45.50 -12.63
N ILE A 279 -3.35 46.09 -13.64
CA ILE A 279 -3.57 47.53 -13.66
C ILE A 279 -4.85 47.78 -12.87
N PRO A 280 -4.83 48.47 -11.71
CA PRO A 280 -6.07 48.84 -11.04
C PRO A 280 -6.78 49.90 -11.91
N PRO A 281 -8.05 49.70 -12.32
CA PRO A 281 -8.80 50.77 -12.93
C PRO A 281 -9.13 51.83 -11.86
N PRO A 282 -9.20 53.12 -12.22
CA PRO A 282 -9.59 54.15 -11.29
C PRO A 282 -11.02 53.90 -10.84
N SER A 283 -11.19 53.94 -9.52
CA SER A 283 -12.44 53.91 -8.76
C SER A 283 -13.64 54.47 -9.52
N GLN A 284 -14.57 53.59 -9.89
CA GLN A 284 -15.96 53.95 -10.16
C GLN A 284 -16.87 53.26 -9.14
N SER A 285 -17.64 54.13 -8.49
CA SER A 285 -18.67 53.95 -7.47
C SER A 285 -19.47 52.64 -7.53
N ARG A 286 -19.56 51.99 -6.36
CA ARG A 286 -20.59 51.03 -5.98
C ARG A 286 -21.98 51.52 -6.42
N GLN A 287 -22.65 50.73 -7.25
CA GLN A 287 -24.10 50.59 -7.17
C GLN A 287 -24.42 49.13 -6.86
N GLN A 288 -25.06 48.95 -5.70
CA GLN A 288 -25.58 47.67 -5.23
C GLN A 288 -26.79 47.29 -6.09
N GLN A 289 -26.78 46.07 -6.66
CA GLN A 289 -28.00 45.36 -7.01
C GLN A 289 -27.93 43.92 -6.46
N PRO A 290 -29.06 43.34 -6.01
CA PRO A 290 -29.08 42.08 -5.26
C PRO A 290 -28.93 40.86 -6.19
N ALA A 291 -28.22 39.84 -5.73
CA ALA A 291 -28.08 38.57 -6.42
C ALA A 291 -29.41 37.78 -6.44
N PRO A 292 -29.75 37.08 -7.54
CA PRO A 292 -30.80 36.07 -7.53
C PRO A 292 -30.34 34.83 -6.76
N ILE A 293 -31.17 34.40 -5.83
CA ILE A 293 -31.05 33.15 -5.08
C ILE A 293 -31.32 32.00 -6.06
N ASN A 294 -30.31 31.17 -6.34
CA ASN A 294 -30.49 29.75 -6.63
C ASN A 294 -29.18 28.99 -6.37
N PRO A 295 -29.22 27.89 -5.58
CA PRO A 295 -28.05 27.09 -5.26
C PRO A 295 -27.70 26.18 -6.44
N ALA A 296 -26.53 26.38 -7.04
CA ALA A 296 -25.92 25.39 -7.91
C ALA A 296 -25.12 24.37 -7.05
N PRO A 297 -25.18 23.06 -7.35
CA PRO A 297 -24.43 22.04 -6.63
C PRO A 297 -22.91 22.18 -6.87
N PRO A 298 -22.06 21.82 -5.90
CA PRO A 298 -20.61 21.88 -6.07
C PRO A 298 -20.15 20.73 -6.97
N THR A 299 -19.83 21.06 -8.22
CA THR A 299 -19.13 20.16 -9.14
C THR A 299 -17.61 20.31 -8.97
N THR A 300 -16.92 19.17 -9.14
CA THR A 300 -15.48 18.95 -9.36
C THR A 300 -14.51 19.02 -8.18
N ALA A 301 -13.97 17.83 -7.92
CA ALA A 301 -12.81 17.52 -7.10
C ALA A 301 -11.57 18.32 -7.49
N ASN A 302 -11.01 19.03 -6.53
CA ASN A 302 -9.61 19.44 -6.55
C ASN A 302 -8.77 18.25 -6.11
N THR A 303 -7.90 17.77 -6.99
CA THR A 303 -6.79 16.87 -6.66
C THR A 303 -5.96 17.48 -5.54
N SER A 304 -5.63 16.69 -4.51
CA SER A 304 -4.86 17.09 -3.31
C SER A 304 -3.45 17.65 -3.57
N ALA A 305 -3.02 17.75 -4.83
CA ALA A 305 -1.67 18.16 -5.25
C ALA A 305 -1.45 19.69 -5.30
N HIS A 306 -2.50 20.51 -5.13
CA HIS A 306 -2.41 21.98 -5.27
C HIS A 306 -2.89 22.78 -4.05
N MET A 307 -3.16 22.12 -2.92
CA MET A 307 -3.73 22.77 -1.74
C MET A 307 -2.64 23.43 -0.88
N THR A 308 -2.87 24.68 -0.50
CA THR A 308 -2.13 25.36 0.57
C THR A 308 -2.44 24.71 1.93
N PRO A 309 -1.59 24.89 2.96
CA PRO A 309 -1.85 24.33 4.30
C PRO A 309 -3.23 24.70 4.88
N LYS A 310 -3.69 25.93 4.63
CA LYS A 310 -5.02 26.39 5.05
C LYS A 310 -6.16 25.68 4.32
N GLU A 311 -6.00 25.42 3.03
CA GLU A 311 -6.99 24.68 2.23
C GLU A 311 -7.02 23.20 2.64
N PHE A 312 -5.87 22.64 3.00
CA PHE A 312 -5.75 21.28 3.49
C PHE A 312 -6.46 21.07 4.83
N ASP A 313 -6.28 21.98 5.80
CA ASP A 313 -7.03 21.95 7.07
C ASP A 313 -8.53 22.14 6.87
N ALA A 314 -8.92 23.03 5.95
CA ALA A 314 -10.32 23.21 5.58
C ALA A 314 -10.92 21.95 4.95
N ALA A 315 -10.15 21.26 4.09
CA ALA A 315 -10.55 19.99 3.47
C ALA A 315 -10.71 18.87 4.51
N ARG A 316 -9.78 18.73 5.47
CA ARG A 316 -9.92 17.79 6.59
C ARG A 316 -11.17 18.06 7.42
N LYS A 317 -11.40 19.32 7.82
CA LYS A 317 -12.61 19.70 8.57
C LYS A 317 -13.89 19.42 7.79
N ALA A 318 -13.90 19.67 6.48
CA ALA A 318 -15.02 19.37 5.61
C ALA A 318 -15.28 17.85 5.50
N TYR A 319 -14.21 17.05 5.35
CA TYR A 319 -14.28 15.59 5.30
C TYR A 319 -14.83 15.00 6.60
N VAL A 320 -14.30 15.38 7.75
CA VAL A 320 -14.79 14.92 9.06
C VAL A 320 -16.28 15.25 9.25
N ARG A 321 -16.74 16.43 8.81
CA ARG A 321 -18.15 16.83 8.90
C ARG A 321 -19.08 15.91 8.10
N THR A 322 -18.58 15.20 7.10
CA THR A 322 -19.38 14.19 6.38
C THR A 322 -19.59 12.90 7.17
N LYS A 323 -18.93 12.75 8.32
CA LYS A 323 -18.96 11.55 9.19
C LYS A 323 -18.64 10.28 8.42
N PRO A 324 -17.41 10.14 7.90
CA PRO A 324 -17.01 9.01 7.06
C PRO A 324 -17.16 7.64 7.74
N TRP A 325 -17.16 7.59 9.08
CA TRP A 325 -17.40 6.37 9.87
C TRP A 325 -18.89 5.99 9.98
N ALA A 326 -19.84 6.86 9.64
CA ALA A 326 -21.26 6.57 9.80
C ALA A 326 -21.74 5.37 8.96
N PRO A 327 -21.42 5.25 7.65
CA PRO A 327 -21.79 4.07 6.86
C PRO A 327 -21.25 2.76 7.43
N PHE A 328 -20.05 2.80 8.02
CA PHE A 328 -19.45 1.64 8.68
C PHE A 328 -20.27 1.17 9.89
N PHE A 329 -20.66 2.10 10.77
CA PHE A 329 -21.48 1.74 11.93
C PHE A 329 -22.91 1.35 11.55
N GLU A 330 -23.49 1.93 10.50
CA GLU A 330 -24.79 1.51 9.97
C GLU A 330 -24.74 0.09 9.41
N ALA A 331 -23.70 -0.25 8.65
CA ALA A 331 -23.48 -1.62 8.16
C ALA A 331 -23.31 -2.59 9.34
N ARG A 332 -22.55 -2.21 10.37
CA ARG A 332 -22.40 -3.01 11.59
C ARG A 332 -23.71 -3.21 12.34
N ALA A 333 -24.52 -2.17 12.48
CA ALA A 333 -25.82 -2.26 13.12
C ALA A 333 -26.73 -3.29 12.41
N LYS A 334 -26.78 -3.25 11.06
CA LYS A 334 -27.52 -4.25 10.27
C LYS A 334 -27.00 -5.67 10.47
N GLN A 335 -25.68 -5.86 10.55
CA GLN A 335 -25.10 -7.18 10.85
C GLN A 335 -25.44 -7.65 12.26
N ASN A 336 -25.42 -6.76 13.24
CA ASN A 336 -25.78 -7.05 14.62
C ASN A 336 -27.25 -7.46 14.75
N GLU A 337 -28.16 -6.86 13.97
CA GLU A 337 -29.55 -7.28 13.89
C GLU A 337 -29.72 -8.71 13.35
N ILE A 338 -28.92 -9.10 12.35
CA ILE A 338 -28.92 -10.46 11.82
C ILE A 338 -28.39 -11.44 12.87
N GLN A 339 -27.29 -11.09 13.53
CA GLN A 339 -26.67 -11.93 14.54
C GLN A 339 -27.57 -12.10 15.77
N LEU A 340 -28.32 -11.06 16.15
CA LEU A 340 -29.31 -11.11 17.21
C LEU A 340 -30.44 -12.12 16.93
N LYS A 341 -30.84 -12.30 15.66
CA LYS A 341 -31.89 -13.27 15.27
C LYS A 341 -31.42 -14.72 15.37
N ASN A 342 -30.12 -14.96 15.18
CA ASN A 342 -29.50 -16.30 15.14
C ASN A 342 -28.75 -16.65 16.44
N GLU A 343 -28.93 -15.86 17.50
CA GLU A 343 -28.15 -15.97 18.74
C GLU A 343 -28.62 -17.12 19.63
N THR A 344 -27.68 -17.95 20.09
CA THR A 344 -27.96 -19.00 21.09
C THR A 344 -28.11 -18.42 22.51
N PRO A 345 -28.78 -19.12 23.45
CA PRO A 345 -28.91 -18.64 24.83
C PRO A 345 -27.57 -18.36 25.54
N GLN A 346 -26.54 -19.16 25.25
CA GLN A 346 -25.20 -19.00 25.83
C GLN A 346 -24.46 -17.78 25.25
N GLN A 347 -24.56 -17.56 23.93
CA GLN A 347 -24.02 -16.37 23.27
C GLN A 347 -24.71 -15.11 23.79
N ARG A 348 -26.05 -15.15 23.93
CA ARG A 348 -26.83 -14.07 24.52
C ARG A 348 -26.37 -13.69 25.91
N GLN A 349 -26.17 -14.66 26.79
CA GLN A 349 -25.68 -14.39 28.15
C GLN A 349 -24.28 -13.75 28.13
N THR A 350 -23.40 -14.24 27.26
CA THR A 350 -22.03 -13.73 27.12
C THR A 350 -22.02 -12.29 26.60
N ARG A 351 -22.83 -11.99 25.57
CA ARG A 351 -22.99 -10.64 25.02
C ARG A 351 -23.57 -9.68 26.05
N LEU A 352 -24.66 -10.06 26.73
CA LEU A 352 -25.27 -9.22 27.78
C LEU A 352 -24.29 -8.90 28.93
N ASN A 353 -23.43 -9.85 29.29
CA ASN A 353 -22.37 -9.61 30.28
C ASN A 353 -21.35 -8.57 29.77
N ARG A 354 -20.97 -8.64 28.49
CA ARG A 354 -20.07 -7.66 27.84
C ARG A 354 -20.71 -6.29 27.68
N GLU A 355 -22.00 -6.20 27.34
CA GLU A 355 -22.72 -4.92 27.26
C GLU A 355 -22.79 -4.24 28.63
N ARG A 356 -22.96 -5.02 29.71
CA ARG A 356 -23.01 -4.48 31.07
C ARG A 356 -21.65 -3.97 31.55
N LYS A 357 -20.56 -4.66 31.20
CA LYS A 357 -19.19 -4.27 31.55
C LYS A 357 -18.26 -4.59 30.38
N PRO A 358 -18.09 -3.64 29.45
CA PRO A 358 -17.18 -3.79 28.32
C PRO A 358 -15.76 -4.07 28.81
N PRO A 359 -15.09 -5.14 28.33
CA PRO A 359 -13.70 -5.39 28.69
C PRO A 359 -12.78 -4.38 28.00
N THR A 360 -11.76 -3.89 28.71
CA THR A 360 -10.79 -2.89 28.18
C THR A 360 -9.48 -3.52 27.71
N ILE A 361 -9.14 -4.71 28.23
CA ILE A 361 -7.89 -5.42 27.92
C ILE A 361 -8.12 -6.52 26.87
N SER A 362 -9.13 -7.37 27.10
CA SER A 362 -9.42 -8.51 26.23
C SER A 362 -10.29 -8.16 25.02
N ALA A 363 -10.92 -6.99 25.00
CA ALA A 363 -11.56 -6.48 23.79
C ALA A 363 -10.49 -5.98 22.82
N GLU A 364 -10.74 -6.12 21.53
CA GLU A 364 -9.92 -5.44 20.54
C GLU A 364 -10.19 -3.94 20.59
N VAL A 365 -9.21 -3.10 20.28
CA VAL A 365 -9.40 -1.65 20.20
C VAL A 365 -8.94 -1.21 18.81
N TYR A 366 -9.71 -0.35 18.18
CA TYR A 366 -9.41 0.22 16.88
C TYR A 366 -9.53 1.74 16.96
N GLU A 367 -8.54 2.43 16.42
CA GLU A 367 -8.44 3.88 16.40
C GLU A 367 -8.68 4.38 14.98
N TRP A 368 -9.56 5.38 14.83
CA TRP A 368 -9.78 6.08 13.58
C TRP A 368 -8.94 7.35 13.57
N ASP A 369 -7.90 7.36 12.74
CA ASP A 369 -7.02 8.51 12.57
C ASP A 369 -6.70 8.74 11.09
N TRP A 370 -6.08 9.87 10.77
CA TRP A 370 -5.71 10.22 9.40
C TRP A 370 -4.75 9.18 8.81
N SER A 371 -5.03 8.76 7.60
CA SER A 371 -4.20 7.81 6.86
C SER A 371 -2.80 8.39 6.62
N ASP A 372 -1.79 7.55 6.82
CA ASP A 372 -0.41 7.83 6.38
C ASP A 372 -0.29 7.80 4.83
N GLU A 373 -1.23 7.15 4.12
CA GLU A 373 -1.25 7.03 2.65
C GLU A 373 -2.02 8.17 1.95
N ASP A 374 -3.21 8.50 2.44
CA ASP A 374 -4.01 9.64 2.00
C ASP A 374 -4.33 10.56 3.19
N PRO A 375 -3.55 11.64 3.38
CA PRO A 375 -3.70 12.53 4.53
C PRO A 375 -5.09 13.20 4.66
N LEU A 376 -5.99 13.06 3.68
CA LEU A 376 -7.36 13.56 3.71
C LEU A 376 -8.42 12.52 4.07
N VAL A 377 -8.03 11.28 4.39
CA VAL A 377 -8.95 10.16 4.69
C VAL A 377 -8.68 9.61 6.08
N LEU A 378 -9.75 9.29 6.82
CA LEU A 378 -9.65 8.57 8.09
C LEU A 378 -9.61 7.06 7.84
N VAL A 379 -8.65 6.39 8.47
CA VAL A 379 -8.46 4.94 8.41
C VAL A 379 -8.60 4.35 9.80
N ARG A 380 -9.28 3.21 9.86
CA ARG A 380 -9.50 2.44 11.08
C ARG A 380 -8.35 1.47 11.29
N THR A 381 -7.49 1.73 12.28
CA THR A 381 -6.28 0.94 12.56
C THR A 381 -6.45 0.14 13.85
N ARG A 382 -5.94 -1.10 13.88
CA ARG A 382 -5.99 -1.95 15.08
C ARG A 382 -4.92 -1.54 16.09
N VAL A 383 -5.31 -1.36 17.35
CA VAL A 383 -4.42 -1.04 18.46
C VAL A 383 -3.83 -2.32 19.06
N LEU A 384 -2.52 -2.30 19.28
CA LEU A 384 -1.78 -3.43 19.86
C LEU A 384 -2.27 -3.76 21.27
N SER A 385 -2.29 -5.05 21.61
CA SER A 385 -2.83 -5.58 22.88
C SER A 385 -2.33 -4.83 24.14
N ARG A 386 -1.02 -4.52 24.18
CA ARG A 386 -0.38 -3.82 25.32
C ARG A 386 -0.78 -2.35 25.48
N CYS A 387 -1.35 -1.73 24.44
CA CYS A 387 -1.69 -0.30 24.41
C CYS A 387 -3.20 -0.06 24.53
N ARG A 388 -4.02 -1.11 24.60
CA ARG A 388 -5.48 -0.99 24.50
C ARG A 388 -6.10 -0.16 25.62
N GLU A 389 -5.69 -0.42 26.86
CA GLU A 389 -6.19 0.29 28.04
C GLU A 389 -5.76 1.76 28.01
N ASP A 390 -4.47 2.02 27.80
CA ASP A 390 -3.93 3.37 27.65
C ASP A 390 -4.62 4.15 26.52
N THR A 391 -4.84 3.52 25.36
CA THR A 391 -5.53 4.17 24.24
C THR A 391 -6.98 4.52 24.60
N LEU A 392 -7.71 3.64 25.29
CA LEU A 392 -9.09 3.95 25.73
C LEU A 392 -9.11 5.12 26.72
N ASP A 393 -8.13 5.21 27.62
CA ASP A 393 -8.01 6.28 28.61
C ASP A 393 -7.67 7.65 27.99
N LEU A 394 -7.17 7.68 26.75
CA LEU A 394 -6.88 8.93 26.01
C LEU A 394 -8.12 9.61 25.44
N TYR A 395 -9.24 8.89 25.30
CA TYR A 395 -10.46 9.39 24.67
C TYR A 395 -11.59 9.56 25.69
N LYS A 396 -12.46 10.53 25.44
CA LYS A 396 -13.69 10.69 26.23
C LYS A 396 -14.62 9.49 25.98
N GLU A 397 -15.52 9.22 26.92
CA GLU A 397 -16.54 8.17 26.74
C GLU A 397 -17.41 8.41 25.49
N SER A 398 -17.71 9.67 25.15
CA SER A 398 -18.41 10.07 23.92
C SER A 398 -17.63 9.78 22.62
N GLN A 399 -16.31 9.64 22.73
CA GLN A 399 -15.39 9.34 21.63
C GLN A 399 -15.12 7.83 21.47
N CYS A 400 -15.68 6.99 22.34
CA CYS A 400 -15.49 5.55 22.39
C CYS A 400 -16.80 4.83 22.06
N ARG A 401 -16.76 3.86 21.14
CA ARG A 401 -17.92 3.03 20.76
C ARG A 401 -17.58 1.56 20.90
N TYR A 402 -18.37 0.83 21.71
CA TYR A 402 -18.16 -0.59 21.94
C TYR A 402 -19.18 -1.47 21.18
N ASP A 403 -18.69 -2.52 20.51
CA ASP A 403 -19.50 -3.57 19.88
C ASP A 403 -19.38 -4.89 20.66
N ALA A 404 -20.44 -5.24 21.39
CA ALA A 404 -20.48 -6.43 22.24
C ALA A 404 -20.57 -7.76 21.46
N PHE A 405 -21.08 -7.74 20.22
CA PHE A 405 -21.17 -8.94 19.39
C PHE A 405 -19.78 -9.41 18.96
N ARG A 406 -18.89 -8.47 18.67
CA ARG A 406 -17.51 -8.73 18.22
C ARG A 406 -16.46 -8.55 19.30
N ASN A 407 -16.83 -8.05 20.49
CA ASN A 407 -15.90 -7.77 21.58
C ASN A 407 -14.80 -6.78 21.14
N ALA A 408 -15.21 -5.65 20.57
CA ALA A 408 -14.31 -4.66 19.99
C ALA A 408 -14.73 -3.22 20.33
N TRP A 409 -13.74 -2.36 20.55
CA TRP A 409 -13.85 -0.92 20.70
C TRP A 409 -13.41 -0.22 19.42
N ASP A 410 -14.09 0.88 19.13
CA ASP A 410 -13.72 1.86 18.13
C ASP A 410 -13.60 3.23 18.80
N VAL A 411 -12.45 3.88 18.68
CA VAL A 411 -12.17 5.21 19.24
C VAL A 411 -11.83 6.20 18.14
N CYS A 412 -12.25 7.45 18.31
CA CYS A 412 -12.03 8.52 17.35
C CYS A 412 -12.26 9.88 18.00
N GLU A 413 -11.35 10.83 17.78
CA GLU A 413 -11.46 12.20 18.33
C GLU A 413 -12.75 12.90 17.90
N TRP A 414 -13.31 12.53 16.75
CA TRP A 414 -14.43 13.24 16.12
C TRP A 414 -15.79 12.55 16.27
N PHE A 415 -15.91 11.50 17.09
CA PHE A 415 -17.19 10.79 17.27
C PHE A 415 -18.27 11.58 18.03
N ASP A 416 -17.87 12.60 18.78
CA ASP A 416 -18.71 13.45 19.63
C ASP A 416 -19.19 14.74 18.96
N LEU A 417 -18.97 14.90 17.63
CA LEU A 417 -19.38 16.09 16.87
C LEU A 417 -20.89 16.39 16.83
N ASP A 418 -21.74 15.48 17.32
CA ASP A 418 -23.21 15.63 17.39
C ASP A 418 -23.74 16.03 18.77
N ASP A 419 -22.91 15.93 19.81
CA ASP A 419 -23.31 16.33 21.15
C ASP A 419 -23.27 17.85 21.18
N GLY A 420 -24.45 18.47 21.30
CA GLY A 420 -24.67 19.93 21.21
C GLY A 420 -24.01 20.78 22.30
N ASP A 421 -22.83 20.39 22.78
CA ASP A 421 -21.97 21.21 23.59
C ASP A 421 -21.14 22.10 22.66
N ASN A 422 -21.53 23.36 22.60
CA ASN A 422 -20.82 24.45 21.90
C ASN A 422 -19.47 24.78 22.57
N SER A 423 -18.86 23.84 23.30
CA SER A 423 -17.43 23.90 23.56
C SER A 423 -16.75 23.61 22.22
N ALA A 424 -16.39 24.70 21.53
CA ALA A 424 -15.18 24.71 20.72
C ALA A 424 -14.08 23.90 21.43
N PRO A 425 -13.16 23.24 20.69
CA PRO A 425 -12.01 22.58 21.31
C PRO A 425 -11.47 23.54 22.38
N MET A 426 -11.28 23.02 23.59
CA MET A 426 -10.82 23.82 24.72
C MET A 426 -9.61 24.61 24.25
N ASP A 427 -9.83 25.90 23.98
CA ASP A 427 -8.81 26.93 23.96
C ASP A 427 -8.21 26.87 25.37
N THR A 428 -7.20 26.01 25.56
CA THR A 428 -6.11 26.31 26.47
C THR A 428 -5.17 27.29 25.79
N ASP A 429 -5.77 28.36 25.25
CA ASP A 429 -5.16 29.65 24.98
C ASP A 429 -5.28 30.40 26.31
N GLY A 430 -4.67 29.83 27.35
CA GLY A 430 -4.45 30.51 28.61
C GLY A 430 -3.24 31.41 28.43
N GLU A 431 -3.50 32.63 27.97
CA GLU A 431 -2.72 33.85 28.18
C GLU A 431 -1.25 33.63 28.60
N ASP A 432 -0.43 33.12 27.69
CA ASP A 432 1.03 33.30 27.60
C ASP A 432 1.46 33.04 26.13
N ASP A 433 0.58 33.40 25.19
CA ASP A 433 0.87 33.42 23.75
C ASP A 433 1.60 34.71 23.39
N ASP A 434 2.92 34.71 23.63
CA ASP A 434 3.84 35.46 22.80
C ASP A 434 4.58 34.48 21.87
N GLU A 435 4.32 34.64 20.57
CA GLU A 435 5.25 34.39 19.46
C GLU A 435 5.30 32.97 18.82
N PHE A 436 4.23 32.56 18.13
CA PHE A 436 4.33 31.65 16.96
C PHE A 436 4.40 32.43 15.62
N THR A 437 5.06 33.58 15.62
CA THR A 437 5.47 34.28 14.40
C THR A 437 6.99 34.45 14.40
N GLY A 438 7.71 33.49 13.82
CA GLY A 438 9.12 33.69 13.44
C GLY A 438 10.09 33.91 14.59
N GLY A 439 10.14 32.99 15.56
CA GLY A 439 11.13 32.97 16.63
C GLY A 439 12.00 31.70 16.60
N SER A 440 13.31 31.88 16.77
CA SER A 440 14.35 30.85 16.83
C SER A 440 14.05 29.69 17.81
N VAL A 441 14.63 28.48 17.61
CA VAL A 441 14.51 27.30 18.52
C VAL A 441 15.22 27.52 19.88
N GLY A 442 15.30 28.75 20.38
CA GLY A 442 16.03 29.13 21.59
C GLY A 442 15.24 29.04 22.90
N GLY A 443 13.93 28.80 22.88
CA GLY A 443 13.08 28.93 24.07
C GLY A 443 12.49 27.62 24.59
N TYR A 444 13.29 26.58 24.85
CA TYR A 444 12.79 25.43 25.60
C TYR A 444 13.82 24.98 26.64
N ASP A 445 13.39 25.13 27.89
CA ASP A 445 14.07 24.85 29.15
C ASP A 445 14.43 23.36 29.31
N SER A 446 15.45 22.92 28.56
CA SER A 446 16.32 21.81 28.93
C SER A 446 17.37 22.39 29.88
N GLY A 447 17.31 22.05 31.16
CA GLY A 447 18.28 22.47 32.17
C GLY A 447 19.69 21.91 31.92
N GLY A 448 20.37 22.50 30.95
CA GLY A 448 21.79 22.38 30.64
C GLY A 448 22.17 23.63 29.84
N ASP A 449 23.19 24.33 30.31
CA ASP A 449 23.64 25.63 29.83
C ASP A 449 23.57 25.76 28.30
N ILE A 450 22.70 26.65 27.82
CA ILE A 450 22.64 27.03 26.40
C ILE A 450 23.80 28.00 26.19
N ASP A 451 24.87 27.53 25.56
CA ASP A 451 25.95 28.39 25.10
C ASP A 451 25.36 29.49 24.18
N GLU A 452 25.46 30.73 24.64
CA GLU A 452 25.32 31.93 23.82
C GLU A 452 26.33 31.87 22.66
N ASP A 453 25.86 32.12 21.43
CA ASP A 453 26.66 32.34 20.21
C ASP A 453 27.65 31.24 19.78
N CYS A 454 27.19 30.00 19.58
CA CYS A 454 27.91 29.07 18.71
C CYS A 454 27.95 29.56 17.25
N ASN A 455 29.16 29.73 16.71
CA ASN A 455 29.39 30.07 15.31
C ASN A 455 28.83 28.94 14.39
N PRO A 456 27.99 29.22 13.38
CA PRO A 456 27.46 28.21 12.46
C PRO A 456 28.53 27.34 11.77
N GLU A 457 29.74 27.87 11.56
CA GLU A 457 30.86 27.11 10.99
C GLU A 457 31.45 26.10 12.00
N GLU A 458 31.45 26.44 13.29
CA GLU A 458 31.88 25.53 14.36
C GLU A 458 30.86 24.41 14.56
N GLU A 459 29.56 24.73 14.52
CA GLU A 459 28.49 23.71 14.50
C GLU A 459 28.64 22.77 13.30
N GLN A 460 28.91 23.29 12.11
CA GLN A 460 29.14 22.48 10.92
C GLN A 460 30.34 21.52 11.11
N ALA A 461 31.45 22.01 11.67
CA ALA A 461 32.62 21.20 11.95
C ALA A 461 32.32 20.11 13.00
N ALA A 462 31.57 20.45 14.05
CA ALA A 462 31.13 19.51 15.07
C ALA A 462 30.23 18.40 14.49
N HIS A 463 29.23 18.76 13.67
CA HIS A 463 28.37 17.79 12.99
C HIS A 463 29.18 16.86 12.08
N SER A 464 30.14 17.41 11.33
CA SER A 464 30.99 16.63 10.43
C SER A 464 31.87 15.63 11.19
N ARG A 465 32.45 16.04 12.32
CA ARG A 465 33.20 15.14 13.22
C ARG A 465 32.32 14.06 13.81
N TYR A 466 31.10 14.40 14.26
CA TYR A 466 30.15 13.43 14.79
C TYR A 466 29.79 12.36 13.76
N ILE A 467 29.46 12.76 12.53
CA ILE A 467 29.15 11.83 11.43
C ILE A 467 30.34 10.92 11.16
N ALA A 468 31.55 11.47 11.04
CA ALA A 468 32.77 10.70 10.75
C ALA A 468 33.06 9.65 11.84
N ASN A 469 32.93 10.02 13.12
CA ASN A 469 33.14 9.11 14.24
C ASN A 469 32.13 7.97 14.23
N ARG A 470 30.82 8.29 14.07
CA ARG A 470 29.77 7.27 13.98
C ARG A 470 29.97 6.32 12.80
N THR A 471 30.29 6.85 11.61
CA THR A 471 30.62 6.03 10.43
C THR A 471 31.79 5.09 10.69
N HIS A 472 32.84 5.56 11.36
CA HIS A 472 33.99 4.72 11.72
C HIS A 472 33.61 3.60 12.69
N GLU A 473 32.82 3.90 13.72
CA GLU A 473 32.34 2.92 14.70
C GLU A 473 31.49 1.81 14.04
N ILE A 474 30.62 2.17 13.11
CA ILE A 474 29.77 1.21 12.38
C ILE A 474 30.60 0.34 11.44
N SER A 475 31.52 0.95 10.69
CA SER A 475 32.36 0.20 9.74
C SER A 475 33.32 -0.80 10.39
N THR A 476 33.70 -0.56 11.66
CA THR A 476 34.62 -1.43 12.42
C THR A 476 33.90 -2.50 13.25
N SER A 477 32.65 -2.27 13.63
CA SER A 477 31.85 -3.24 14.39
C SER A 477 31.28 -4.33 13.48
N ARG A 478 31.91 -5.51 13.48
CA ARG A 478 31.45 -6.70 12.73
C ARG A 478 30.02 -7.16 13.06
N ASN A 479 29.48 -6.75 14.22
CA ASN A 479 28.12 -7.08 14.67
C ASN A 479 27.11 -5.92 14.51
N ALA A 480 27.53 -4.72 14.08
CA ALA A 480 26.63 -3.55 13.94
C ALA A 480 25.88 -3.48 12.61
N ILE A 481 26.21 -4.36 11.65
CA ILE A 481 25.55 -4.42 10.34
C ILE A 481 24.31 -5.34 10.41
N SER A 482 23.63 -5.40 11.56
CA SER A 482 22.24 -5.86 11.56
C SER A 482 21.40 -4.68 11.07
N TRP A 483 20.71 -4.86 9.96
CA TRP A 483 19.66 -3.96 9.51
C TRP A 483 18.60 -3.78 10.63
N PRO A 484 18.06 -2.57 10.93
CA PRO A 484 16.92 -2.41 11.82
C PRO A 484 15.71 -3.09 11.17
N SER A 485 15.53 -4.38 11.38
CA SER A 485 14.23 -4.98 11.15
C SER A 485 13.32 -4.50 12.28
N THR A 486 12.23 -3.84 11.93
CA THR A 486 11.06 -3.86 12.79
C THR A 486 10.73 -5.32 13.00
N GLN A 487 11.04 -5.86 14.18
CA GLN A 487 10.47 -7.11 14.65
C GLN A 487 8.97 -6.83 14.80
N SER A 488 8.22 -6.82 13.70
CA SER A 488 6.94 -7.50 13.78
C SER A 488 7.33 -8.93 14.10
N HIS A 489 6.92 -9.41 15.27
CA HIS A 489 6.62 -10.81 15.36
C HIS A 489 5.64 -11.03 14.20
N ALA A 490 6.14 -11.52 13.06
CA ALA A 490 5.31 -12.28 12.15
C ALA A 490 4.89 -13.44 13.03
N ASP A 491 3.75 -13.25 13.70
CA ASP A 491 3.11 -14.29 14.47
C ASP A 491 3.09 -15.49 13.54
N ILE A 492 3.78 -16.53 14.02
CA ILE A 492 4.07 -17.75 13.30
C ILE A 492 2.79 -18.17 12.61
N GLU A 493 2.88 -18.16 11.28
CA GLU A 493 2.06 -18.86 10.29
C GLU A 493 0.80 -19.48 10.91
N VAL A 494 -0.35 -18.85 10.67
CA VAL A 494 -1.63 -19.41 11.11
C VAL A 494 -1.77 -20.78 10.47
N ASP A 495 -1.66 -21.82 11.29
CA ASP A 495 -2.08 -23.16 10.90
C ASP A 495 -3.59 -23.11 10.69
N LEU A 496 -3.99 -22.93 9.44
CA LEU A 496 -5.39 -22.87 9.03
C LEU A 496 -6.01 -24.28 9.02
N SER A 497 -5.54 -25.22 9.85
CA SER A 497 -5.95 -26.64 9.88
C SER A 497 -7.33 -26.89 10.48
N GLU A 498 -8.20 -25.90 10.62
CA GLU A 498 -9.58 -26.14 11.05
C GLU A 498 -10.36 -26.85 9.94
N ASP A 499 -11.06 -27.92 10.32
CA ASP A 499 -11.88 -28.86 9.52
C ASP A 499 -12.42 -28.28 8.19
N ARG A 500 -11.65 -28.46 7.11
CA ARG A 500 -11.87 -27.77 5.82
C ARG A 500 -12.86 -28.42 4.87
N ASN A 501 -13.67 -29.37 5.32
CA ASN A 501 -14.71 -29.92 4.45
C ASN A 501 -16.09 -29.80 5.09
N PRO A 502 -16.92 -28.83 4.65
CA PRO A 502 -18.29 -28.72 5.13
C PRO A 502 -19.20 -29.83 4.57
N PHE A 503 -18.71 -30.63 3.61
CA PHE A 503 -19.49 -31.64 2.92
C PHE A 503 -19.05 -33.06 3.26
N GLU A 504 -20.04 -33.91 3.50
CA GLU A 504 -19.86 -35.37 3.41
C GLU A 504 -19.48 -35.76 1.96
N LEU A 505 -18.74 -36.86 1.80
CA LEU A 505 -18.18 -37.32 0.52
C LEU A 505 -19.19 -37.30 -0.65
N LEU A 506 -20.40 -37.82 -0.44
CA LEU A 506 -21.40 -37.88 -1.52
C LEU A 506 -21.88 -36.49 -1.94
N THR A 507 -22.05 -35.55 -1.00
CA THR A 507 -22.39 -34.16 -1.31
C THR A 507 -21.24 -33.46 -2.01
N HIS A 508 -19.99 -33.72 -1.61
CA HIS A 508 -18.83 -33.20 -2.31
C HIS A 508 -18.78 -33.67 -3.78
N LEU A 509 -18.98 -34.97 -4.00
CA LEU A 509 -19.06 -35.54 -5.35
C LEU A 509 -20.24 -34.97 -6.14
N GLU A 510 -21.39 -34.74 -5.51
CA GLU A 510 -22.56 -34.14 -6.15
C GLU A 510 -22.26 -32.70 -6.61
N VAL A 511 -21.71 -31.86 -5.72
CA VAL A 511 -21.54 -30.44 -5.99
C VAL A 511 -20.33 -30.16 -6.91
N PHE A 512 -19.17 -30.76 -6.66
CA PHE A 512 -17.96 -30.51 -7.45
C PHE A 512 -17.91 -31.33 -8.74
N TYR A 513 -18.35 -32.59 -8.71
CA TYR A 513 -18.16 -33.53 -9.82
C TYR A 513 -19.46 -33.94 -10.52
N GLY A 514 -20.63 -33.56 -9.98
CA GLY A 514 -21.92 -33.88 -10.58
C GLY A 514 -22.36 -35.32 -10.38
N TYR A 515 -21.92 -35.94 -9.28
CA TYR A 515 -22.38 -37.26 -8.90
C TYR A 515 -23.86 -37.24 -8.57
N VAL A 516 -24.58 -38.24 -9.09
CA VAL A 516 -25.98 -38.48 -8.79
C VAL A 516 -26.11 -39.85 -8.15
N SER A 517 -26.51 -39.87 -6.88
CA SER A 517 -26.75 -41.10 -6.14
C SER A 517 -27.80 -41.96 -6.87
N PRO A 518 -27.56 -43.26 -7.05
CA PRO A 518 -28.58 -44.13 -7.60
C PRO A 518 -29.75 -44.29 -6.62
N LEU A 519 -30.94 -44.59 -7.17
CA LEU A 519 -32.17 -44.79 -6.37
C LEU A 519 -32.12 -46.08 -5.54
N GLU A 520 -31.33 -47.07 -5.97
CA GLU A 520 -31.09 -48.34 -5.27
C GLU A 520 -29.58 -48.59 -5.16
N THR A 521 -29.12 -48.99 -3.98
CA THR A 521 -27.73 -49.36 -3.70
C THR A 521 -27.62 -50.88 -3.55
N ASN A 522 -26.73 -51.50 -4.30
CA ASN A 522 -26.40 -52.91 -4.14
C ASN A 522 -24.94 -53.05 -3.74
N SER A 523 -24.70 -53.73 -2.62
CA SER A 523 -23.34 -54.07 -2.18
C SER A 523 -22.65 -54.91 -3.25
N SER A 524 -21.63 -54.32 -3.86
CA SER A 524 -20.80 -54.94 -4.89
C SER A 524 -19.38 -55.10 -4.36
N PRO A 525 -18.65 -56.17 -4.74
CA PRO A 525 -17.27 -56.35 -4.32
C PRO A 525 -16.42 -55.17 -4.81
N TRP A 526 -15.56 -54.67 -3.92
CA TRP A 526 -14.66 -53.54 -4.18
C TRP A 526 -13.27 -53.82 -3.63
N ILE A 527 -12.26 -53.10 -4.12
CA ILE A 527 -10.85 -53.28 -3.76
C ILE A 527 -10.39 -52.04 -2.99
N ARG A 528 -9.71 -52.25 -1.85
CA ARG A 528 -9.24 -51.15 -1.00
C ARG A 528 -8.32 -50.17 -1.73
N LYS A 529 -7.39 -50.70 -2.53
CA LYS A 529 -6.48 -49.88 -3.34
C LYS A 529 -7.24 -48.93 -4.27
N ASP A 530 -8.32 -49.39 -4.91
CA ASP A 530 -9.09 -48.56 -5.84
C ASP A 530 -9.85 -47.44 -5.12
N TRP A 531 -10.27 -47.68 -3.87
CA TRP A 531 -10.80 -46.62 -3.00
C TRP A 531 -9.73 -45.58 -2.68
N ASP A 532 -8.55 -46.04 -2.26
CA ASP A 532 -7.44 -45.16 -1.89
C ASP A 532 -6.99 -44.29 -3.08
N ASP A 533 -6.92 -44.87 -4.27
CA ASP A 533 -6.61 -44.15 -5.51
C ASP A 533 -7.74 -43.18 -5.90
N SER A 534 -9.01 -43.52 -5.62
CA SER A 534 -10.16 -42.64 -5.87
C SER A 534 -10.19 -41.41 -4.94
N MET A 535 -9.88 -41.58 -3.65
CA MET A 535 -9.78 -40.45 -2.71
C MET A 535 -8.68 -39.47 -3.11
N LYS A 536 -7.51 -39.99 -3.53
CA LYS A 536 -6.42 -39.18 -4.06
C LYS A 536 -6.82 -38.42 -5.32
N ALA A 537 -7.59 -39.04 -6.21
CA ALA A 537 -8.05 -38.41 -7.45
C ALA A 537 -8.91 -37.16 -7.21
N ILE A 538 -9.63 -37.08 -6.08
CA ILE A 538 -10.44 -35.93 -5.67
C ILE A 538 -9.76 -35.02 -4.64
N GLY A 539 -8.48 -35.26 -4.32
CA GLY A 539 -7.72 -34.41 -3.40
C GLY A 539 -8.00 -34.66 -1.92
N TRP A 540 -8.47 -35.85 -1.54
CA TRP A 540 -8.81 -36.20 -0.16
C TRP A 540 -7.84 -37.22 0.46
N PHE A 541 -7.72 -37.21 1.79
CA PHE A 541 -7.03 -38.23 2.58
C PHE A 541 -7.95 -39.40 2.89
N VAL A 542 -7.37 -40.60 2.75
CA VAL A 542 -8.06 -41.88 2.98
C VAL A 542 -8.39 -42.09 4.45
N ASP A 543 -7.51 -41.65 5.35
CA ASP A 543 -7.65 -41.88 6.79
C ASP A 543 -8.81 -41.06 7.39
N ASP A 544 -9.04 -39.85 6.86
CA ASP A 544 -10.16 -38.98 7.27
C ASP A 544 -11.49 -39.41 6.62
N ASN A 545 -11.44 -40.18 5.52
CA ASN A 545 -12.60 -40.50 4.69
C ASN A 545 -12.71 -42.02 4.44
N PRO A 546 -13.16 -42.79 5.44
CA PRO A 546 -13.29 -44.24 5.31
C PRO A 546 -14.38 -44.64 4.29
N PRO A 547 -14.29 -45.85 3.73
CA PRO A 547 -15.26 -46.37 2.78
C PRO A 547 -16.70 -46.33 3.30
N LEU A 548 -17.58 -45.75 2.48
CA LEU A 548 -19.01 -45.66 2.78
C LEU A 548 -19.70 -46.96 2.42
N LYS A 549 -20.21 -47.66 3.44
CA LYS A 549 -20.92 -48.93 3.27
C LYS A 549 -22.02 -48.82 2.21
N ASP A 550 -22.04 -49.77 1.27
CA ASP A 550 -23.00 -49.91 0.17
C ASP A 550 -22.79 -48.92 -1.01
N PHE A 551 -21.84 -47.98 -0.88
CA PHE A 551 -21.50 -47.00 -1.91
C PHE A 551 -20.08 -47.16 -2.48
N GLU A 552 -19.26 -48.05 -1.91
CA GLU A 552 -17.82 -48.14 -2.21
C GLU A 552 -17.56 -48.38 -3.70
N ALA A 553 -18.15 -49.44 -4.25
CA ALA A 553 -18.00 -49.79 -5.66
C ALA A 553 -18.59 -48.73 -6.61
N ILE A 554 -19.65 -48.04 -6.19
CA ILE A 554 -20.35 -47.04 -7.00
C ILE A 554 -19.49 -45.77 -7.12
N VAL A 555 -18.92 -45.32 -6.00
CA VAL A 555 -18.02 -44.15 -5.95
C VAL A 555 -16.75 -44.43 -6.73
N ILE A 556 -16.11 -45.59 -6.51
CA ILE A 556 -14.90 -46.00 -7.25
C ILE A 556 -15.17 -45.99 -8.74
N LYS A 557 -16.26 -46.65 -9.17
CA LYS A 557 -16.64 -46.71 -10.58
C LYS A 557 -16.91 -45.32 -11.16
N PHE A 558 -17.64 -44.46 -10.44
CA PHE A 558 -17.91 -43.09 -10.88
C PHE A 558 -16.61 -42.31 -11.12
N ILE A 559 -15.68 -42.33 -10.17
CA ILE A 559 -14.41 -41.58 -10.27
C ILE A 559 -13.52 -42.15 -11.39
N GLN A 560 -13.44 -43.48 -11.52
CA GLN A 560 -12.69 -44.13 -12.60
C GLN A 560 -13.29 -43.81 -13.98
N ASP A 561 -14.61 -43.90 -14.13
CA ASP A 561 -15.31 -43.58 -15.38
C ASP A 561 -15.18 -42.08 -15.71
N PHE A 562 -15.20 -41.20 -14.70
CA PHE A 562 -15.04 -39.75 -14.88
C PHE A 562 -13.63 -39.36 -15.33
N THR A 563 -12.60 -40.08 -14.86
CA THR A 563 -11.19 -39.82 -15.20
C THR A 563 -10.73 -40.50 -16.50
N SER A 564 -11.41 -41.55 -16.96
CA SER A 564 -10.99 -42.37 -18.11
C SER A 564 -11.50 -41.90 -19.49
N SER A 565 -12.22 -40.76 -19.54
CA SER A 565 -12.77 -40.07 -20.72
C SER A 565 -14.05 -40.67 -21.34
N ASN A 566 -14.78 -39.81 -22.09
CA ASN A 566 -16.16 -39.91 -22.59
C ASN A 566 -16.70 -41.28 -23.07
N PRO A 567 -18.00 -41.57 -22.86
CA PRO A 567 -19.07 -40.65 -22.40
C PRO A 567 -19.14 -40.46 -20.87
N PRO A 568 -19.85 -39.42 -20.37
CA PRO A 568 -20.01 -39.19 -18.93
C PRO A 568 -20.60 -40.42 -18.20
N PRO A 569 -20.19 -40.69 -16.95
CA PRO A 569 -20.71 -41.81 -16.16
C PRO A 569 -22.24 -41.82 -16.09
N GLN A 570 -22.86 -42.99 -15.93
CA GLN A 570 -24.32 -43.09 -15.74
C GLN A 570 -24.81 -42.27 -14.55
N ASN A 571 -24.02 -42.25 -13.48
CA ASN A 571 -24.24 -41.48 -12.27
C ASN A 571 -23.75 -40.02 -12.37
N SER A 572 -23.55 -39.49 -13.58
CA SER A 572 -23.20 -38.08 -13.78
C SER A 572 -24.43 -37.27 -14.21
N ASP A 573 -24.58 -36.07 -13.67
CA ASP A 573 -25.54 -35.06 -14.11
C ASP A 573 -25.23 -34.50 -15.53
N PHE A 574 -24.07 -34.80 -16.10
CA PHE A 574 -23.79 -34.54 -17.51
C PHE A 574 -24.36 -35.61 -18.44
N ASN A 575 -24.78 -36.77 -17.91
CA ASN A 575 -25.44 -37.78 -18.70
C ASN A 575 -26.89 -37.35 -19.00
N PRO A 576 -27.29 -37.13 -20.26
CA PRO A 576 -28.63 -36.66 -20.60
C PRO A 576 -29.76 -37.62 -20.19
N GLN A 577 -29.44 -38.90 -19.94
CA GLN A 577 -30.39 -39.91 -19.50
C GLN A 577 -30.59 -39.92 -17.98
N ASN A 578 -29.76 -39.18 -17.23
CA ASN A 578 -29.88 -39.08 -15.78
C ASN A 578 -31.09 -38.22 -15.38
N TYR A 579 -31.78 -38.60 -14.31
CA TYR A 579 -32.97 -37.88 -13.83
C TYR A 579 -32.66 -36.48 -13.26
N ARG A 580 -31.40 -36.21 -12.88
CA ARG A 580 -30.89 -34.89 -12.47
C ARG A 580 -30.01 -34.22 -13.52
N ALA A 581 -30.12 -34.60 -14.80
CA ALA A 581 -29.29 -34.04 -15.86
C ALA A 581 -29.34 -32.51 -15.94
N ILE A 582 -28.18 -31.85 -15.99
CA ILE A 582 -28.08 -30.39 -16.12
C ILE A 582 -28.62 -29.96 -17.49
N ARG A 583 -29.50 -28.95 -17.50
CA ARG A 583 -30.02 -28.33 -18.72
C ARG A 583 -29.43 -26.94 -18.91
N LEU A 584 -28.91 -26.69 -20.11
CA LEU A 584 -28.31 -25.38 -20.46
C LEU A 584 -29.30 -24.20 -20.28
N SER A 585 -30.60 -24.44 -20.46
CA SER A 585 -31.62 -23.41 -20.21
C SER A 585 -31.61 -22.94 -18.76
N LYS A 586 -31.50 -23.88 -17.80
CA LYS A 586 -31.45 -23.56 -16.36
C LYS A 586 -30.17 -22.80 -15.97
N LEU A 587 -29.05 -23.11 -16.59
CA LEU A 587 -27.82 -22.33 -16.40
C LEU A 587 -27.96 -20.89 -16.93
N LYS A 588 -28.63 -20.70 -18.08
CA LYS A 588 -28.93 -19.36 -18.63
C LYS A 588 -29.96 -18.59 -17.80
N ASP A 589 -30.82 -19.30 -17.09
CA ASP A 589 -31.76 -18.69 -16.13
C ASP A 589 -31.00 -18.11 -14.94
N MET A 590 -29.92 -18.75 -14.48
CA MET A 590 -29.15 -18.35 -13.30
C MET A 590 -28.00 -17.36 -13.59
N PHE A 591 -27.34 -17.48 -14.75
CA PHE A 591 -26.16 -16.69 -15.09
C PHE A 591 -26.39 -15.78 -16.30
N ARG A 592 -25.87 -14.56 -16.20
CA ARG A 592 -25.64 -13.65 -17.33
C ARG A 592 -24.19 -13.81 -17.79
N LEU A 593 -24.01 -14.20 -19.05
CA LEU A 593 -22.69 -14.35 -19.66
C LEU A 593 -22.25 -13.03 -20.27
N ILE A 594 -21.05 -12.58 -19.92
CA ILE A 594 -20.41 -11.39 -20.50
C ILE A 594 -19.15 -11.84 -21.25
N GLN A 595 -19.06 -11.46 -22.53
CA GLN A 595 -17.88 -11.71 -23.35
C GLN A 595 -16.94 -10.51 -23.25
N LEU A 596 -15.71 -10.74 -22.82
CA LEU A 596 -14.69 -9.71 -22.70
C LEU A 596 -14.10 -9.32 -24.07
N PRO A 597 -13.70 -8.04 -24.24
CA PRO A 597 -12.98 -7.58 -25.42
C PRO A 597 -11.65 -8.34 -25.64
N ALA A 598 -11.02 -8.17 -26.80
CA ALA A 598 -9.84 -8.97 -27.20
C ALA A 598 -8.55 -8.61 -26.44
N ASP A 599 -8.52 -7.45 -25.82
CA ASP A 599 -7.45 -6.87 -25.03
C ASP A 599 -7.63 -7.07 -23.52
N GLN A 600 -8.77 -7.65 -23.09
CA GLN A 600 -9.04 -7.96 -21.69
C GLN A 600 -9.12 -9.47 -21.46
N PHE A 601 -8.36 -9.96 -20.49
CA PHE A 601 -8.37 -11.35 -20.06
C PHE A 601 -8.37 -11.39 -18.53
N PHE A 602 -9.16 -12.30 -17.96
CA PHE A 602 -8.88 -12.72 -16.58
C PHE A 602 -7.83 -13.82 -16.61
N TYR A 603 -6.73 -13.58 -15.88
CA TYR A 603 -5.71 -14.59 -15.58
C TYR A 603 -5.24 -15.35 -16.83
N GLY A 604 -5.06 -14.61 -17.93
CA GLY A 604 -4.36 -15.05 -19.14
C GLY A 604 -5.08 -15.99 -20.11
N LYS A 605 -6.33 -16.45 -19.84
CA LYS A 605 -6.99 -17.43 -20.74
C LYS A 605 -8.49 -17.24 -20.98
N ASN A 606 -9.25 -16.75 -19.99
CA ASN A 606 -10.70 -16.76 -20.09
C ASN A 606 -11.27 -15.40 -20.49
N ARG A 607 -12.14 -15.42 -21.50
CA ARG A 607 -12.83 -14.25 -22.07
C ARG A 607 -14.32 -14.23 -21.77
N VAL A 608 -14.81 -15.17 -20.98
CA VAL A 608 -16.22 -15.26 -20.59
C VAL A 608 -16.31 -15.12 -19.08
N VAL A 609 -17.17 -14.22 -18.65
CA VAL A 609 -17.49 -14.00 -17.23
C VAL A 609 -18.93 -14.43 -16.99
N TYR A 610 -19.13 -15.26 -15.98
CA TYR A 610 -20.44 -15.77 -15.57
C TYR A 610 -20.92 -14.95 -14.38
N VAL A 611 -21.77 -13.95 -14.63
CA VAL A 611 -22.33 -13.10 -13.58
C VAL A 611 -23.61 -13.73 -13.04
N LEU A 612 -23.63 -14.05 -11.75
CA LEU A 612 -24.82 -14.58 -11.07
C LEU A 612 -25.91 -13.50 -11.06
N LYS A 613 -27.14 -13.86 -11.45
CA LYS A 613 -28.26 -12.91 -11.40
C LYS A 613 -28.72 -12.73 -9.96
N ALA A 614 -29.18 -11.51 -9.65
CA ALA A 614 -29.62 -11.14 -8.30
C ALA A 614 -30.74 -12.07 -7.79
N ASP A 615 -31.69 -12.44 -8.64
CA ASP A 615 -32.81 -13.34 -8.31
C ASP A 615 -32.40 -14.78 -7.98
N SER A 616 -31.12 -15.15 -8.12
CA SER A 616 -30.63 -16.51 -7.93
C SER A 616 -30.17 -16.81 -6.50
N PHE A 617 -30.20 -15.85 -5.57
CA PHE A 617 -29.80 -16.03 -4.16
C PHE A 617 -30.61 -15.12 -3.21
N MET A 618 -30.64 -15.44 -1.92
CA MET A 618 -31.68 -14.96 -0.98
C MET A 618 -31.79 -13.44 -0.81
N ASP A 619 -30.67 -12.73 -0.81
CA ASP A 619 -30.57 -11.28 -0.62
C ASP A 619 -30.22 -10.53 -1.92
N GLY A 620 -30.46 -11.18 -3.07
CA GLY A 620 -30.20 -10.71 -4.43
C GLY A 620 -30.14 -9.21 -4.66
N GLU A 621 -31.27 -8.52 -4.48
CA GLU A 621 -31.41 -7.08 -4.72
C GLU A 621 -30.83 -6.21 -3.60
N ALA A 622 -30.64 -6.77 -2.40
CA ALA A 622 -30.04 -6.09 -1.26
C ALA A 622 -28.50 -6.18 -1.27
N CYS A 623 -27.92 -7.07 -2.08
CA CYS A 623 -26.48 -7.22 -2.23
C CYS A 623 -25.89 -6.03 -3.02
N PRO A 624 -24.88 -5.31 -2.49
CA PRO A 624 -24.37 -4.09 -3.12
C PRO A 624 -23.54 -4.34 -4.39
N TYR A 625 -23.23 -5.62 -4.69
CA TYR A 625 -22.41 -6.05 -5.81
C TYR A 625 -22.96 -7.35 -6.42
N SER A 626 -22.57 -7.65 -7.66
CA SER A 626 -22.87 -8.91 -8.34
C SER A 626 -21.71 -9.90 -8.18
N ILE A 627 -22.01 -11.16 -7.87
CA ILE A 627 -21.00 -12.23 -7.82
C ILE A 627 -20.73 -12.71 -9.25
N ALA A 628 -19.45 -12.82 -9.63
CA ALA A 628 -19.08 -13.29 -10.96
C ALA A 628 -17.92 -14.29 -10.93
N LEU A 629 -17.94 -15.23 -11.87
CA LEU A 629 -16.99 -16.34 -11.98
C LEU A 629 -16.27 -16.29 -13.31
N THR A 630 -15.02 -16.75 -13.32
CA THR A 630 -14.11 -16.63 -14.47
C THR A 630 -14.03 -17.89 -15.32
N ASN A 631 -14.65 -18.99 -14.90
CA ASN A 631 -14.67 -20.25 -15.65
C ASN A 631 -16.01 -20.98 -15.53
N ALA A 632 -16.27 -21.91 -16.46
CA ALA A 632 -17.52 -22.64 -16.54
C ALA A 632 -17.69 -23.68 -15.41
N ARG A 633 -16.57 -24.27 -14.95
CA ARG A 633 -16.56 -25.30 -13.89
C ARG A 633 -17.13 -24.73 -12.60
N ASP A 634 -16.65 -23.57 -12.18
CA ASP A 634 -17.06 -22.92 -10.94
C ASP A 634 -18.50 -22.41 -11.05
N ALA A 635 -18.95 -21.99 -12.24
CA ALA A 635 -20.35 -21.64 -12.48
C ALA A 635 -21.30 -22.86 -12.34
N ILE A 636 -20.89 -24.03 -12.83
CA ILE A 636 -21.64 -25.28 -12.65
C ILE A 636 -21.64 -25.71 -11.18
N PHE A 637 -20.51 -25.56 -10.49
CA PHE A 637 -20.42 -25.79 -9.04
C PHE A 637 -21.44 -24.93 -8.28
N ILE A 638 -21.49 -23.61 -8.53
CA ILE A 638 -22.46 -22.71 -7.89
C ILE A 638 -23.90 -23.09 -8.23
N TYR A 639 -24.16 -23.48 -9.49
CA TYR A 639 -25.48 -23.96 -9.89
C TYR A 639 -25.93 -25.17 -9.09
N ARG A 640 -25.05 -26.15 -8.90
CA ARG A 640 -25.32 -27.35 -8.10
C ARG A 640 -25.53 -27.00 -6.63
N LEU A 641 -24.66 -26.14 -6.09
CA LEU A 641 -24.74 -25.71 -4.69
C LEU A 641 -26.08 -25.03 -4.37
N LEU A 642 -26.50 -24.07 -5.21
CA LEU A 642 -27.77 -23.35 -5.06
C LEU A 642 -28.99 -24.22 -5.37
N SER A 643 -28.82 -25.35 -6.07
CA SER A 643 -29.90 -26.32 -6.29
C SER A 643 -30.19 -27.18 -5.06
N ILE A 644 -29.25 -27.28 -4.12
CA ILE A 644 -29.38 -28.06 -2.89
C ILE A 644 -29.92 -27.20 -1.75
N GLN A 645 -29.45 -25.96 -1.64
CA GLN A 645 -29.83 -25.05 -0.56
C GLN A 645 -29.70 -23.58 -0.99
N ASP A 646 -30.55 -22.72 -0.41
CA ASP A 646 -30.48 -21.29 -0.64
C ASP A 646 -29.36 -20.64 0.19
N TYR A 647 -28.60 -19.74 -0.44
CA TYR A 647 -27.53 -18.99 0.21
C TYR A 647 -27.82 -17.50 0.22
N LEU A 648 -27.35 -16.82 1.28
CA LEU A 648 -27.09 -15.37 1.23
C LEU A 648 -25.81 -15.14 0.41
N GLY A 649 -25.75 -14.04 -0.35
CA GLY A 649 -24.60 -13.70 -1.18
C GLY A 649 -23.30 -13.61 -0.38
N ILE A 650 -23.36 -13.06 0.83
CA ILE A 650 -22.20 -12.96 1.72
C ILE A 650 -21.70 -14.34 2.18
N THR A 651 -22.61 -15.26 2.50
CA THR A 651 -22.29 -16.64 2.90
C THR A 651 -21.71 -17.42 1.74
N LEU A 652 -22.22 -17.19 0.53
CA LEU A 652 -21.66 -17.77 -0.69
C LEU A 652 -20.24 -17.27 -0.95
N CYS A 653 -19.99 -15.97 -0.85
CA CYS A 653 -18.65 -15.41 -0.97
C CYS A 653 -17.69 -15.98 0.08
N LYS A 654 -18.11 -16.07 1.33
CA LYS A 654 -17.31 -16.66 2.40
C LYS A 654 -16.92 -18.11 2.10
N PHE A 655 -17.88 -18.92 1.64
CA PHE A 655 -17.63 -20.29 1.21
C PHE A 655 -16.57 -20.35 0.09
N LEU A 656 -16.68 -19.50 -0.94
CA LEU A 656 -15.73 -19.47 -2.05
C LEU A 656 -14.31 -19.11 -1.60
N LEU A 657 -14.19 -18.14 -0.69
CA LEU A 657 -12.91 -17.71 -0.10
C LEU A 657 -12.25 -18.83 0.70
N GLU A 658 -13.02 -19.52 1.54
CA GLU A 658 -12.52 -20.60 2.40
C GLU A 658 -12.01 -21.79 1.59
N ASN A 659 -12.65 -22.06 0.44
CA ASN A 659 -12.29 -23.13 -0.49
C ASN A 659 -11.31 -22.69 -1.59
N GLY A 660 -10.81 -21.45 -1.56
CA GLY A 660 -9.85 -20.94 -2.55
C GLY A 660 -10.37 -20.94 -3.99
N ILE A 661 -11.68 -20.80 -4.19
CA ILE A 661 -12.32 -20.76 -5.52
C ILE A 661 -12.26 -19.32 -6.05
N PRO A 662 -11.78 -19.09 -7.29
CA PRO A 662 -11.68 -17.75 -7.86
C PRO A 662 -13.06 -17.15 -8.16
N PHE A 663 -13.30 -15.91 -7.72
CA PHE A 663 -14.53 -15.17 -8.04
C PHE A 663 -14.30 -13.65 -8.01
N ARG A 664 -15.34 -12.89 -8.33
CA ARG A 664 -15.38 -11.43 -8.34
C ARG A 664 -16.64 -10.93 -7.66
N THR A 665 -16.59 -9.73 -7.13
CA THR A 665 -17.76 -9.03 -6.58
C THR A 665 -17.90 -7.70 -7.30
N LEU A 666 -18.46 -7.76 -8.51
CA LEU A 666 -18.52 -6.64 -9.44
C LEU A 666 -19.55 -5.59 -8.99
N GLN A 667 -19.15 -4.33 -8.90
CA GLN A 667 -20.06 -3.22 -8.62
C GLN A 667 -20.30 -2.36 -9.86
N ARG A 668 -21.56 -2.02 -10.12
CA ARG A 668 -21.91 -1.09 -11.19
C ARG A 668 -21.56 0.33 -10.74
N LEU A 669 -20.74 1.01 -11.53
CA LEU A 669 -20.35 2.40 -11.26
C LEU A 669 -20.62 3.27 -12.49
N ASP A 670 -21.01 4.52 -12.23
CA ASP A 670 -21.21 5.49 -13.31
C ASP A 670 -19.88 5.85 -13.98
N ARG A 671 -19.98 6.15 -15.29
CA ARG A 671 -18.84 6.56 -16.11
C ARG A 671 -18.32 7.92 -15.65
N VAL A 672 -17.08 7.91 -15.20
CA VAL A 672 -16.31 9.11 -14.86
C VAL A 672 -14.97 9.01 -15.61
N PRO A 673 -14.40 10.11 -16.13
CA PRO A 673 -13.09 10.08 -16.79
C PRO A 673 -12.04 9.44 -15.87
N VAL A 674 -11.43 8.35 -16.32
CA VAL A 674 -10.34 7.68 -15.59
C VAL A 674 -9.10 8.57 -15.70
N HIS A 675 -8.56 9.01 -14.56
CA HIS A 675 -7.35 9.85 -14.53
C HIS A 675 -6.07 9.05 -14.22
N ARG A 676 -6.19 7.78 -13.77
CA ARG A 676 -5.05 6.88 -13.55
C ARG A 676 -5.39 5.46 -13.98
N MET A 677 -4.47 4.81 -14.68
CA MET A 677 -4.56 3.39 -15.01
C MET A 677 -3.81 2.57 -13.97
N LEU A 678 -4.33 1.38 -13.63
CA LEU A 678 -3.69 0.45 -12.70
C LEU A 678 -2.22 0.14 -13.05
N ASN A 679 -1.92 0.03 -14.35
CA ASN A 679 -0.59 -0.29 -14.86
C ASN A 679 0.43 0.86 -14.72
N ASN A 680 0.00 2.07 -14.38
CA ASN A 680 0.92 3.19 -14.18
C ASN A 680 1.63 3.13 -12.81
N ASP A 681 1.11 2.31 -11.88
CA ASP A 681 1.72 2.06 -10.57
C ASP A 681 2.61 0.80 -10.66
N GLU A 682 3.73 0.88 -11.38
CA GLU A 682 4.65 -0.27 -11.53
C GLU A 682 5.21 -0.72 -10.17
N THR A 683 4.67 -1.81 -9.62
CA THR A 683 5.30 -2.49 -8.50
C THR A 683 6.57 -3.20 -8.98
N LEU A 684 7.72 -2.88 -8.38
CA LEU A 684 9.02 -3.40 -8.80
C LEU A 684 9.30 -4.76 -8.17
N ILE A 685 9.56 -5.77 -9.01
CA ILE A 685 9.98 -7.10 -8.55
C ILE A 685 11.41 -7.05 -7.99
N PRO A 686 11.68 -7.67 -6.83
CA PRO A 686 13.03 -7.78 -6.27
C PRO A 686 14.09 -8.27 -7.25
N ILE A 687 15.25 -7.60 -7.28
CA ILE A 687 16.39 -7.98 -8.12
C ILE A 687 17.50 -8.58 -7.26
N ARG A 688 18.15 -9.64 -7.76
CA ARG A 688 19.34 -10.26 -7.17
C ARG A 688 20.48 -10.34 -8.18
N LEU A 689 21.71 -10.11 -7.69
CA LEU A 689 22.91 -10.20 -8.52
C LEU A 689 23.27 -11.66 -8.83
N SER A 690 24.15 -11.83 -9.83
CA SER A 690 24.58 -13.17 -10.25
C SER A 690 25.28 -13.94 -9.14
N GLY A 691 24.91 -15.21 -8.99
CA GLY A 691 25.44 -16.09 -7.95
C GLY A 691 24.88 -15.83 -6.55
N TYR A 692 23.79 -15.05 -6.42
CA TYR A 692 23.14 -14.83 -5.13
C TYR A 692 22.65 -16.15 -4.51
N GLN A 693 22.85 -16.28 -3.20
CA GLN A 693 22.40 -17.44 -2.43
C GLN A 693 21.31 -17.01 -1.47
N PHE A 694 20.09 -17.47 -1.71
CA PHE A 694 18.95 -17.22 -0.83
C PHE A 694 19.15 -17.89 0.53
N ARG A 695 18.76 -17.17 1.58
CA ARG A 695 18.81 -17.59 2.99
C ARG A 695 17.45 -17.38 3.64
N LEU A 696 17.28 -17.90 4.86
CA LEU A 696 16.05 -17.71 5.63
C LEU A 696 15.68 -16.23 5.81
N CYS A 697 16.65 -15.34 6.00
CA CYS A 697 16.40 -13.90 6.09
C CYS A 697 15.82 -13.29 4.80
N ASP A 698 16.09 -13.88 3.63
CA ASP A 698 15.45 -13.47 2.36
C ASP A 698 13.97 -13.86 2.35
N TYR A 699 13.64 -15.03 2.89
CA TYR A 699 12.24 -15.45 3.05
C TYR A 699 11.49 -14.53 4.02
N GLU A 700 12.08 -14.22 5.17
CA GLU A 700 11.51 -13.26 6.14
C GLU A 700 11.32 -11.87 5.51
N GLY A 701 12.26 -11.43 4.66
CA GLY A 701 12.14 -10.19 3.88
C GLY A 701 11.00 -10.23 2.88
N TYR A 702 10.87 -11.34 2.16
CA TYR A 702 9.74 -11.58 1.27
C TYR A 702 8.40 -11.53 2.02
N VAL A 703 8.29 -12.21 3.17
CA VAL A 703 7.05 -12.25 3.96
C VAL A 703 6.64 -10.84 4.41
N ARG A 704 7.60 -10.01 4.84
CA ARG A 704 7.34 -8.59 5.20
C ARG A 704 6.86 -7.76 4.01
N HIS A 705 7.55 -7.84 2.87
CA HIS A 705 7.16 -7.10 1.68
C HIS A 705 5.77 -7.53 1.17
N ARG A 706 5.50 -8.84 1.17
CA ARG A 706 4.18 -9.40 0.86
C ARG A 706 3.10 -8.86 1.81
N ALA A 707 3.36 -8.81 3.11
CA ALA A 707 2.41 -8.31 4.10
C ALA A 707 2.01 -6.85 3.80
N GLN A 708 2.99 -5.99 3.51
CA GLN A 708 2.76 -4.58 3.16
C GLN A 708 1.88 -4.42 1.91
N LEU A 709 2.09 -5.26 0.88
CA LEU A 709 1.24 -5.24 -0.31
C LEU A 709 -0.19 -5.68 0.03
N LEU A 710 -0.35 -6.73 0.84
CA LEU A 710 -1.64 -7.31 1.19
C LEU A 710 -2.46 -6.47 2.19
N THR A 711 -1.85 -5.58 2.95
CA THR A 711 -2.58 -4.63 3.80
C THR A 711 -3.31 -3.55 2.99
N SER A 712 -2.91 -3.32 1.74
CA SER A 712 -3.59 -2.42 0.82
C SER A 712 -4.84 -3.07 0.19
N PRO A 713 -5.66 -2.34 -0.59
CA PRO A 713 -6.75 -2.93 -1.38
C PRO A 713 -6.34 -4.11 -2.28
N ARG A 714 -5.04 -4.28 -2.56
CA ARG A 714 -4.50 -5.45 -3.29
C ARG A 714 -4.71 -6.76 -2.54
N GLY A 715 -4.72 -6.74 -1.21
CA GLY A 715 -5.00 -7.92 -0.40
C GLY A 715 -6.32 -8.58 -0.75
N ARG A 716 -7.37 -7.77 -0.87
CA ARG A 716 -8.70 -8.23 -1.28
C ARG A 716 -8.66 -8.89 -2.67
N ALA A 717 -8.00 -8.27 -3.64
CA ALA A 717 -7.87 -8.85 -4.98
C ALA A 717 -7.08 -10.18 -4.96
N ALA A 718 -6.12 -10.33 -4.05
CA ALA A 718 -5.38 -11.58 -3.84
C ALA A 718 -6.27 -12.69 -3.27
N LEU A 719 -7.16 -12.38 -2.32
CA LEU A 719 -8.14 -13.33 -1.79
C LEU A 719 -9.11 -13.82 -2.88
N LEU A 720 -9.61 -12.90 -3.71
CA LEU A 720 -10.53 -13.21 -4.81
C LEU A 720 -9.89 -14.01 -5.96
N HIS A 721 -8.55 -14.00 -6.06
CA HIS A 721 -7.81 -14.76 -7.06
C HIS A 721 -7.96 -16.28 -6.86
N GLY A 722 -8.26 -16.76 -5.65
CA GLY A 722 -8.29 -18.19 -5.35
C GLY A 722 -6.91 -18.86 -5.42
N GLY A 723 -6.90 -20.19 -5.29
CA GLY A 723 -5.71 -21.04 -5.41
C GLY A 723 -4.54 -20.61 -4.50
N ILE A 724 -3.32 -20.75 -5.02
CA ILE A 724 -2.09 -20.44 -4.28
C ILE A 724 -2.00 -18.97 -3.83
N VAL A 725 -2.50 -18.03 -4.64
CA VAL A 725 -2.48 -16.59 -4.31
C VAL A 725 -3.37 -16.30 -3.11
N ALA A 726 -4.60 -16.84 -3.10
CA ALA A 726 -5.51 -16.67 -1.97
C ALA A 726 -5.01 -17.38 -0.72
N ARG A 727 -4.44 -18.60 -0.85
CA ARG A 727 -3.86 -19.31 0.29
C ARG A 727 -2.72 -18.52 0.94
N ILE A 728 -1.85 -17.92 0.14
CA ILE A 728 -0.77 -17.06 0.61
C ILE A 728 -1.34 -15.78 1.25
N ALA A 729 -2.36 -15.18 0.63
CA ALA A 729 -2.97 -13.95 1.14
C ALA A 729 -3.60 -14.13 2.52
N ARG A 730 -4.27 -15.27 2.75
CA ARG A 730 -4.91 -15.63 4.03
C ARG A 730 -3.95 -15.69 5.23
N GLU A 731 -2.64 -15.67 5.00
CA GLU A 731 -1.64 -15.58 6.09
C GLU A 731 -1.57 -14.18 6.70
N HIS A 732 -1.97 -13.15 5.97
CA HIS A 732 -1.81 -11.75 6.38
C HIS A 732 -3.15 -11.01 6.57
N ILE A 733 -4.21 -11.47 5.91
CA ILE A 733 -5.51 -10.80 5.90
C ILE A 733 -6.66 -11.78 6.10
N GLU A 734 -7.66 -11.35 6.85
CA GLU A 734 -8.89 -12.09 7.07
C GLU A 734 -9.80 -12.07 5.83
N THR A 735 -10.57 -13.14 5.65
CA THR A 735 -11.50 -13.31 4.53
C THR A 735 -12.62 -12.28 4.53
N ASP A 736 -12.97 -11.74 5.70
CA ASP A 736 -14.07 -10.79 5.86
C ASP A 736 -13.85 -9.50 5.07
N SER A 737 -12.60 -9.10 4.84
CA SER A 737 -12.25 -7.95 4.00
C SER A 737 -12.79 -8.06 2.57
N ALA A 738 -12.94 -9.29 2.04
CA ALA A 738 -13.44 -9.53 0.70
C ALA A 738 -14.98 -9.60 0.61
N LEU A 739 -15.69 -9.57 1.73
CA LEU A 739 -17.16 -9.68 1.77
C LEU A 739 -17.89 -8.35 1.56
N PHE A 740 -17.20 -7.21 1.54
CA PHE A 740 -17.82 -5.88 1.44
C PHE A 740 -17.95 -5.35 0.00
N GLY A 741 -17.49 -6.12 -0.99
CA GLY A 741 -17.43 -5.67 -2.38
C GLY A 741 -16.19 -4.83 -2.68
N PRO A 742 -16.16 -4.14 -3.84
CA PRO A 742 -14.98 -3.41 -4.29
C PRO A 742 -14.51 -2.33 -3.32
N SER A 743 -13.19 -2.15 -3.23
CA SER A 743 -12.57 -1.19 -2.31
C SER A 743 -12.83 0.27 -2.68
N SER A 744 -12.44 1.20 -1.78
CA SER A 744 -12.40 2.63 -2.08
C SER A 744 -11.47 2.98 -3.25
N ALA A 745 -10.39 2.21 -3.47
CA ALA A 745 -9.52 2.39 -4.64
C ALA A 745 -10.31 2.25 -5.96
N VAL A 746 -11.26 1.32 -6.00
CA VAL A 746 -12.13 1.12 -7.16
C VAL A 746 -13.29 2.11 -7.18
N THR A 747 -14.05 2.18 -6.08
CA THR A 747 -15.30 2.94 -5.99
C THR A 747 -15.11 4.44 -6.01
N VAL A 748 -13.96 4.95 -5.56
CA VAL A 748 -13.60 6.38 -5.59
C VAL A 748 -12.62 6.68 -6.71
N HIS A 749 -11.52 5.92 -6.81
CA HIS A 749 -10.40 6.28 -7.69
C HIS A 749 -10.39 5.53 -9.04
N ARG A 750 -11.31 4.59 -9.27
CA ARG A 750 -11.35 3.74 -10.48
C ARG A 750 -10.04 2.98 -10.73
N LEU A 751 -9.35 2.62 -9.64
CA LEU A 751 -8.11 1.84 -9.66
C LEU A 751 -8.41 0.35 -9.51
N GLY A 752 -8.66 -0.31 -10.64
CA GLY A 752 -8.95 -1.75 -10.68
C GLY A 752 -9.21 -2.23 -12.09
N ILE A 753 -10.02 -3.27 -12.22
CA ILE A 753 -10.51 -3.76 -13.51
C ILE A 753 -11.96 -3.31 -13.73
N HIS A 754 -12.30 -3.06 -14.99
CA HIS A 754 -13.67 -2.79 -15.40
C HIS A 754 -14.07 -3.71 -16.56
N ILE A 755 -15.32 -4.15 -16.52
CA ILE A 755 -15.96 -4.96 -17.54
C ILE A 755 -17.08 -4.13 -18.14
N VAL A 756 -17.05 -3.98 -19.46
CA VAL A 756 -18.11 -3.26 -20.19
C VAL A 756 -19.18 -4.26 -20.62
N GLU A 757 -20.41 -4.02 -20.21
CA GLU A 757 -21.57 -4.79 -20.63
C GLU A 757 -22.07 -4.36 -22.03
N ASN A 758 -22.85 -5.22 -22.68
CA ASN A 758 -23.41 -4.96 -24.02
C ASN A 758 -24.30 -3.70 -24.08
N ASN A 759 -24.92 -3.33 -22.96
CA ASN A 759 -25.75 -2.12 -22.80
C ASN A 759 -24.91 -0.86 -22.46
N GLY A 760 -23.58 -0.99 -22.37
CA GLY A 760 -22.65 0.07 -22.04
C GLY A 760 -22.42 0.32 -20.55
N SER A 761 -23.06 -0.40 -19.61
CA SER A 761 -22.71 -0.27 -18.19
C SER A 761 -21.35 -0.86 -17.88
N GLU A 762 -20.66 -0.25 -16.92
CA GLU A 762 -19.34 -0.69 -16.46
C GLU A 762 -19.45 -1.32 -15.08
N LEU A 763 -18.91 -2.52 -14.97
CA LEU A 763 -18.82 -3.31 -13.76
C LEU A 763 -17.38 -3.33 -13.28
N TRP A 764 -17.14 -2.85 -12.07
CA TRP A 764 -15.80 -2.60 -11.53
C TRP A 764 -15.48 -3.51 -10.35
N ASP A 765 -14.21 -3.90 -10.21
CA ASP A 765 -13.70 -4.64 -9.07
C ASP A 765 -12.19 -4.44 -8.89
N ASP A 766 -11.66 -4.86 -7.75
CA ASP A 766 -10.24 -4.83 -7.44
C ASP A 766 -9.46 -5.82 -8.33
N HIS A 767 -8.23 -5.46 -8.69
CA HIS A 767 -7.39 -6.29 -9.54
C HIS A 767 -5.92 -6.21 -9.12
N LEU A 768 -5.18 -7.27 -9.45
CA LEU A 768 -3.73 -7.37 -9.28
C LEU A 768 -3.06 -7.31 -10.66
N THR A 769 -1.93 -6.61 -10.74
CA THR A 769 -1.02 -6.70 -11.88
C THR A 769 -0.20 -8.00 -11.83
N GLU A 770 0.41 -8.39 -12.95
CA GLU A 770 1.28 -9.57 -13.01
C GLU A 770 2.50 -9.46 -12.07
N ASN A 771 3.04 -8.25 -11.90
CA ASN A 771 4.14 -8.01 -10.97
C ASN A 771 3.70 -8.18 -9.52
N GLU A 772 2.51 -7.69 -9.15
CA GLU A 772 1.96 -7.86 -7.80
C GLU A 772 1.69 -9.34 -7.50
N ILE A 773 1.14 -10.10 -8.45
CA ILE A 773 1.02 -11.56 -8.33
C ILE A 773 2.39 -12.20 -8.12
N GLY A 774 3.39 -11.79 -8.90
CA GLY A 774 4.77 -12.24 -8.73
C GLY A 774 5.30 -11.96 -7.32
N ILE A 775 5.11 -10.75 -6.80
CA ILE A 775 5.54 -10.38 -5.44
C ILE A 775 4.85 -11.23 -4.39
N ILE A 776 3.53 -11.47 -4.51
CA ILE A 776 2.79 -12.36 -3.59
C ILE A 776 3.38 -13.77 -3.61
N CYS A 777 3.73 -14.31 -4.79
CA CYS A 777 4.38 -15.61 -4.95
C CYS A 777 5.88 -15.60 -4.62
N GLY A 778 6.46 -14.46 -4.22
CA GLY A 778 7.87 -14.34 -3.84
C GLY A 778 8.84 -14.35 -5.01
N LEU A 779 8.42 -13.84 -6.17
CA LEU A 779 9.22 -13.72 -7.38
C LEU A 779 10.40 -12.76 -7.21
N HIS A 780 11.55 -13.19 -7.69
CA HIS A 780 12.80 -12.46 -7.79
C HIS A 780 13.31 -12.53 -9.24
N ARG A 781 13.94 -11.44 -9.71
CA ARG A 781 14.69 -11.40 -10.96
C ARG A 781 16.18 -11.50 -10.63
N CYS A 782 16.79 -12.62 -10.97
CA CYS A 782 18.19 -12.91 -10.64
C CYS A 782 19.06 -12.76 -11.90
N TYR A 783 20.11 -11.95 -11.87
CA TYR A 783 21.04 -11.86 -13.01
C TYR A 783 21.76 -13.19 -13.22
N THR A 784 21.82 -13.69 -14.45
CA THR A 784 22.48 -14.97 -14.74
C THR A 784 24.00 -14.86 -14.86
N GLY A 785 24.54 -13.63 -14.91
CA GLY A 785 25.95 -13.36 -15.19
C GLY A 785 26.28 -13.24 -16.68
N HIS A 786 25.31 -13.48 -17.56
CA HIS A 786 25.44 -13.32 -19.01
C HIS A 786 24.82 -12.00 -19.49
N GLY A 787 25.52 -10.89 -19.23
CA GLY A 787 25.08 -9.55 -19.61
C GLY A 787 23.81 -9.13 -18.87
N ALA A 788 22.80 -8.65 -19.59
CA ALA A 788 21.53 -8.19 -19.02
C ALA A 788 20.48 -9.32 -18.82
N GLN A 789 20.86 -10.59 -19.06
CA GLN A 789 19.96 -11.72 -18.90
C GLN A 789 19.63 -11.95 -17.42
N MET A 790 18.34 -12.17 -17.14
CA MET A 790 17.82 -12.47 -15.81
C MET A 790 17.00 -13.77 -15.82
N SER A 791 17.13 -14.60 -14.79
CA SER A 791 16.20 -15.68 -14.44
C SER A 791 15.08 -15.13 -13.56
N GLN A 792 13.91 -15.76 -13.63
CA GLN A 792 12.77 -15.52 -12.76
C GLN A 792 12.68 -16.68 -11.78
N GLU A 793 12.80 -16.40 -10.48
CA GLU A 793 12.82 -17.40 -9.41
C GLU A 793 11.82 -17.03 -8.32
N SER A 794 10.98 -17.96 -7.87
CA SER A 794 9.90 -17.66 -6.92
C SER A 794 9.85 -18.65 -5.75
N TRP A 795 9.53 -18.14 -4.55
CA TRP A 795 9.35 -18.97 -3.35
C TRP A 795 8.15 -19.91 -3.45
N TRP A 796 7.14 -19.53 -4.24
CA TRP A 796 5.95 -20.31 -4.53
C TRP A 796 5.73 -20.40 -6.05
N PRO A 797 5.10 -21.47 -6.56
CA PRO A 797 4.79 -21.59 -7.99
C PRO A 797 3.88 -20.43 -8.42
N MET A 798 4.19 -19.87 -9.59
CA MET A 798 3.36 -18.82 -10.19
C MET A 798 1.97 -19.37 -10.56
N PRO A 799 0.89 -18.57 -10.48
CA PRO A 799 -0.46 -19.07 -10.78
C PRO A 799 -0.60 -19.59 -12.20
N SER A 800 0.13 -19.01 -13.15
CA SER A 800 0.17 -19.50 -14.54
C SER A 800 0.65 -20.94 -14.68
N LEU A 801 1.46 -21.42 -13.73
CA LEU A 801 1.90 -22.80 -13.62
C LEU A 801 0.93 -23.64 -12.77
N TRP A 802 0.53 -23.12 -11.60
CA TRP A 802 -0.41 -23.79 -10.69
C TRP A 802 -1.74 -24.13 -11.38
N GLU A 803 -2.26 -23.20 -12.18
CA GLU A 803 -3.53 -23.34 -12.90
C GLU A 803 -3.39 -24.13 -14.21
N ASN A 804 -2.17 -24.46 -14.63
CA ASN A 804 -1.95 -25.20 -15.87
C ASN A 804 -2.19 -26.69 -15.65
N GLU A 805 -3.37 -27.17 -16.03
CA GLU A 805 -3.79 -28.58 -15.93
C GLU A 805 -2.81 -29.57 -16.60
N LYS A 806 -1.99 -29.13 -17.56
CA LYS A 806 -0.97 -29.99 -18.20
C LYS A 806 0.34 -30.08 -17.42
N ALA A 807 0.60 -29.10 -16.55
CA ALA A 807 1.84 -28.98 -15.80
C ALA A 807 1.66 -29.30 -14.30
N CYS A 808 0.49 -28.98 -13.73
CA CYS A 808 0.18 -29.18 -12.32
C CYS A 808 -0.86 -30.29 -12.14
N GLY A 809 -0.44 -31.42 -11.56
CA GLY A 809 -1.33 -32.52 -11.18
C GLY A 809 -2.08 -32.30 -9.86
N LEU A 810 -1.87 -31.16 -9.20
CA LEU A 810 -2.44 -30.80 -7.90
C LEU A 810 -3.54 -29.72 -8.03
N ASN A 811 -4.07 -29.46 -9.22
CA ASN A 811 -5.15 -28.47 -9.37
C ASN A 811 -6.53 -29.14 -9.47
N TRP A 812 -7.21 -29.32 -8.33
CA TRP A 812 -8.59 -29.82 -8.27
C TRP A 812 -9.65 -28.74 -8.49
N GLY A 813 -9.24 -27.49 -8.72
CA GLY A 813 -10.14 -26.37 -8.93
C GLY A 813 -10.66 -25.66 -7.69
N HIS A 814 -10.33 -26.20 -6.53
CA HIS A 814 -10.54 -25.64 -5.21
C HIS A 814 -9.36 -26.11 -4.35
N TRP A 815 -9.16 -25.49 -3.19
CA TRP A 815 -8.07 -25.81 -2.29
C TRP A 815 -8.39 -27.04 -1.44
N THR A 816 -7.63 -28.12 -1.63
CA THR A 816 -7.87 -29.45 -1.02
C THR A 816 -6.92 -29.77 0.14
N GLN A 817 -7.09 -30.95 0.75
CA GLN A 817 -6.18 -31.44 1.80
C GLN A 817 -4.76 -31.69 1.27
N TRP A 818 -4.63 -32.19 0.03
CA TRP A 818 -3.33 -32.41 -0.59
C TRP A 818 -2.61 -31.09 -0.93
N ASP A 819 -3.35 -30.06 -1.36
CA ASP A 819 -2.80 -28.72 -1.59
C ASP A 819 -2.22 -28.14 -0.30
N GLU A 820 -2.97 -28.26 0.79
CA GLU A 820 -2.52 -27.80 2.10
C GLU A 820 -1.29 -28.57 2.59
N GLN A 821 -1.28 -29.90 2.45
CA GLN A 821 -0.11 -30.71 2.84
C GLN A 821 1.13 -30.37 2.01
N TRP A 822 0.98 -30.17 0.70
CA TRP A 822 2.07 -29.73 -0.16
C TRP A 822 2.60 -28.36 0.29
N TYR A 823 1.69 -27.40 0.55
CA TYR A 823 2.05 -26.06 1.02
C TYR A 823 2.84 -26.11 2.34
N LEU A 824 2.32 -26.84 3.33
CA LEU A 824 2.95 -27.01 4.64
C LEU A 824 4.28 -27.77 4.56
N THR A 825 4.45 -28.66 3.59
CA THR A 825 5.73 -29.36 3.36
C THR A 825 6.78 -28.37 2.84
N GLN A 826 6.44 -27.59 1.80
CA GLN A 826 7.31 -26.55 1.28
C GLN A 826 7.70 -25.54 2.37
N LEU A 827 6.75 -25.14 3.21
CA LEU A 827 6.98 -24.22 4.32
C LEU A 827 7.98 -24.79 5.34
N LYS A 828 7.85 -26.08 5.69
CA LYS A 828 8.81 -26.78 6.56
C LYS A 828 10.20 -26.86 5.94
N ASP A 829 10.30 -27.03 4.63
CA ASP A 829 11.57 -27.08 3.92
C ASP A 829 12.27 -25.71 3.89
N ILE A 830 11.50 -24.63 3.70
CA ILE A 830 11.97 -23.24 3.82
C ILE A 830 12.48 -22.98 5.23
N ALA A 831 11.70 -23.32 6.26
CA ALA A 831 12.07 -23.09 7.66
C ALA A 831 13.34 -23.85 8.08
N LYS A 832 13.57 -25.04 7.51
CA LYS A 832 14.79 -25.83 7.74
C LYS A 832 16.00 -25.31 6.95
N GLY A 833 15.82 -24.39 6.01
CA GLY A 833 16.84 -23.97 5.06
C GLY A 833 17.34 -25.15 4.20
N SER A 834 16.44 -26.07 3.84
CA SER A 834 16.78 -27.24 3.03
C SER A 834 17.08 -26.81 1.59
N LYS A 835 17.66 -27.70 0.78
CA LYS A 835 17.84 -27.44 -0.67
C LYS A 835 16.52 -27.30 -1.43
N GLU A 836 15.44 -27.81 -0.84
CA GLU A 836 14.08 -27.75 -1.39
C GLU A 836 13.32 -26.49 -0.94
N GLY A 837 13.81 -25.84 0.13
CA GLY A 837 13.28 -24.61 0.70
C GLY A 837 13.93 -23.34 0.17
N VAL A 838 14.13 -23.21 -1.15
CA VAL A 838 14.67 -22.02 -1.81
C VAL A 838 13.78 -21.60 -2.98
N PRO A 839 13.88 -20.36 -3.50
CA PRO A 839 13.15 -19.96 -4.70
C PRO A 839 13.57 -20.83 -5.89
N PHE A 840 12.58 -21.23 -6.69
CA PHE A 840 12.82 -22.01 -7.90
C PHE A 840 12.45 -21.24 -9.17
N PRO A 841 13.20 -21.44 -10.26
CA PRO A 841 12.77 -21.02 -11.58
C PRO A 841 11.59 -21.85 -12.06
N THR A 842 10.75 -21.27 -12.92
CA THR A 842 9.48 -21.86 -13.39
C THR A 842 9.59 -23.26 -13.99
N HIS A 843 10.75 -23.68 -14.50
CA HIS A 843 10.95 -25.00 -15.11
C HIS A 843 11.37 -26.09 -14.10
N ILE A 844 11.66 -25.71 -12.86
CA ILE A 844 11.97 -26.64 -11.76
C ILE A 844 10.68 -26.96 -10.97
N TRP A 845 9.79 -25.99 -10.82
CA TRP A 845 8.40 -26.21 -10.44
C TRP A 845 7.69 -27.08 -11.49
#